data_AF-A0A0D2KH85-F1
#
_entry.id   AF-A0A0D2KH85-F1
#
_cell.length_a   1.000
_cell.length_b   1.000
_cell.length_c   1.000
_cell.angle_alpha   90.00
_cell.angle_beta   90.00
_cell.angle_gamma   90.00
#
_symmetry.space_group_name_H-M   'P 1'
#
loop_
_entity.id
_entity.type
_entity.pdbx_description
1 polymer ?
#
loop_
_entity_poly.entity_id
_entity_poly.type
_entity_poly.pdbx_seq_one_letter_code
_entity_poly.pdbx_strand_id
1 'polypeptide(L)'
;MTAQPYRGNGHKLWLTWVDSTKTNRSSDQETLFSCPSTSSSASSRVARAFNVREDLLDSSMWHIFSSIFETALGVWLGSGCCPYPGLPDGSRTIISRLFVSLDEWKCACRRNDDQPDTRQAVSGSADSCVKAGKVVNQALNATVHAFSVRWLPLVAGTRIPTEKLNNLARRLWHNARSQILLILQKRCYRSILALYIFGMTPLPPGLEDHELAHGNIGEVCVDIAMRQLQSVRAKRHVSRFSSAAIATDSPSGSAIPTAATSVHTLDEGYELRETIAYWAGFVFDTSASFTTGLPSILHASLLGFEQERTVQLLKKTAQEFHDKTEDWRANGFEVTNQRAIWIVQSASGCKGVFWKAVAALREALNYGHEPHAVVRAQTAVLQCMLRYDVTYAPLLAACKRALLFLEFEAQLNWYLLALHYHLGLLILYDTLDTFDRRDLVTNPDNAQWSAVQETVNIILLGVQCKISLQTVFGSTSAPLRDDMVSLLSVDPYPHHVATALSLVSDFLKKGSSETCKSSEALKQVRKLATMAFDQLPQCSASLQASRVSVAAKLDEVQQLQDSRIADNCRKLPSKSLHQHPGVECGGTHESRREGFETIDRLSTGTVHHTAENITSSGESQRTTSGSVDYWDWTSSEDSPLSFEMPGDDMFLADHGLFEVSRRPSCNLF
;
A
#
# COMPACT_ATOMS: atom_id res chain seq x y z
N MET A 1 43.08 23.56 -3.57
CA MET A 1 41.84 23.13 -4.26
C MET A 1 41.35 21.88 -3.55
N THR A 2 40.56 22.08 -2.51
CA THR A 2 40.08 21.04 -1.57
C THR A 2 38.58 20.89 -1.78
N ALA A 3 38.17 19.71 -2.26
CA ALA A 3 36.77 19.34 -2.42
C ALA A 3 36.16 19.05 -1.04
N GLN A 4 35.13 19.80 -0.66
CA GLN A 4 34.27 19.50 0.48
C GLN A 4 33.27 18.39 0.09
N PRO A 5 33.02 17.38 0.95
CA PRO A 5 31.95 16.42 0.72
C PRO A 5 30.60 17.05 1.06
N TYR A 6 29.72 17.16 0.07
CA TYR A 6 28.32 17.52 0.23
C TYR A 6 27.57 16.40 0.99
N ARG A 7 27.03 16.72 2.17
CA ARG A 7 26.04 15.89 2.88
C ARG A 7 24.68 16.09 2.20
N GLY A 8 24.20 15.09 1.48
CA GLY A 8 22.85 15.05 0.92
C GLY A 8 21.78 14.81 2.00
N ASN A 9 20.78 15.68 2.07
CA ASN A 9 19.66 15.65 3.04
C ASN A 9 18.47 14.76 2.60
N GLY A 10 18.69 13.74 1.75
CA GLY A 10 17.63 12.86 1.21
C GLY A 10 17.03 11.85 2.21
N HIS A 11 17.51 11.81 3.45
CA HIS A 11 17.17 10.77 4.45
C HIS A 11 15.88 11.04 5.26
N LYS A 12 15.18 12.16 5.06
CA LYS A 12 14.18 12.64 6.04
C LYS A 12 12.83 11.91 6.10
N LEU A 13 12.43 11.11 5.11
CA LEU A 13 11.10 10.47 5.16
C LEU A 13 11.03 9.18 5.99
N TRP A 14 12.17 8.57 6.35
CA TRP A 14 12.23 7.39 7.23
C TRP A 14 13.21 7.53 8.41
N LEU A 15 13.98 8.62 8.52
CA LEU A 15 14.98 8.86 9.57
C LEU A 15 14.76 10.12 10.43
N THR A 16 13.54 10.62 10.62
CA THR A 16 13.31 11.56 11.75
C THR A 16 13.31 10.83 13.09
N TRP A 17 14.43 10.20 13.47
CA TRP A 17 14.73 9.72 14.83
C TRP A 17 16.24 9.41 14.96
N VAL A 18 17.10 10.43 14.96
CA VAL A 18 18.34 10.54 15.77
C VAL A 18 18.76 12.01 15.77
N ASP A 19 18.41 12.78 16.80
CA ASP A 19 19.33 13.78 17.39
C ASP A 19 18.75 14.41 18.67
N SER A 20 19.25 13.96 19.82
CA SER A 20 19.49 14.78 21.03
C SER A 20 20.12 13.89 22.10
N THR A 21 21.45 13.82 22.12
CA THR A 21 22.20 13.26 23.24
C THR A 21 22.53 14.36 24.24
N LYS A 22 22.23 14.13 25.52
CA LYS A 22 23.01 14.68 26.63
C LYS A 22 23.49 13.51 27.48
N THR A 23 24.81 13.41 27.53
CA THR A 23 25.62 12.45 28.27
C THR A 23 25.41 12.53 29.78
N ASN A 24 25.30 11.38 30.45
CA ASN A 24 25.96 11.18 31.73
C ASN A 24 26.39 9.72 31.91
N ARG A 25 27.65 9.54 32.31
CA ARG A 25 28.31 8.27 32.60
C ARG A 25 27.86 7.73 33.96
N SER A 26 27.62 6.43 34.05
CA SER A 26 28.07 5.62 35.19
C SER A 26 28.15 4.14 34.80
N SER A 27 29.17 3.50 35.37
CA SER A 27 29.63 2.14 35.17
C SER A 27 28.77 1.09 35.88
N ASP A 28 28.70 -0.12 35.32
CA ASP A 28 29.15 -1.39 35.93
C ASP A 28 28.29 -2.63 35.67
N GLN A 29 29.04 -3.70 35.37
CA GLN A 29 28.82 -5.15 35.58
C GLN A 29 27.93 -5.99 34.66
N GLU A 30 28.64 -6.75 33.81
CA GLU A 30 28.21 -7.96 33.12
C GLU A 30 27.73 -9.04 34.09
N THR A 31 26.53 -9.59 33.83
CA THR A 31 26.13 -10.91 34.34
C THR A 31 25.55 -11.75 33.21
N LEU A 32 26.29 -12.82 32.88
CA LEU A 32 25.88 -13.91 32.00
C LEU A 32 24.57 -14.54 32.50
N PHE A 33 23.52 -14.52 31.68
CA PHE A 33 22.29 -15.28 31.95
C PHE A 33 22.03 -16.36 30.90
N SER A 34 21.94 -17.58 31.42
CA SER A 34 21.66 -18.85 30.76
C SER A 34 20.27 -18.91 30.13
N CYS A 35 20.18 -19.50 28.94
CA CYS A 35 18.93 -19.83 28.25
C CYS A 35 18.12 -20.91 28.99
N PRO A 36 16.82 -20.71 29.29
CA PRO A 36 15.91 -21.80 29.63
C PRO A 36 15.26 -22.35 28.36
N SER A 37 15.61 -23.59 28.02
CA SER A 37 14.92 -24.44 27.06
C SER A 37 13.57 -24.92 27.62
N THR A 38 12.46 -24.31 27.20
CA THR A 38 11.11 -24.92 27.20
C THR A 38 10.25 -24.34 26.06
N SER A 39 9.98 -25.19 25.06
CA SER A 39 9.34 -24.90 23.78
C SER A 39 7.82 -24.73 23.88
N SER A 40 7.36 -23.62 24.45
CA SER A 40 5.99 -23.13 24.25
C SER A 40 6.04 -22.03 23.19
N SER A 41 5.38 -22.27 22.04
CA SER A 41 5.34 -21.34 20.90
C SER A 41 4.82 -19.97 21.37
N ALA A 42 5.26 -18.88 20.73
CA ALA A 42 4.74 -17.55 21.04
C ALA A 42 3.21 -17.48 20.83
N SER A 43 2.66 -18.24 19.86
CA SER A 43 1.21 -18.36 19.64
C SER A 43 0.52 -19.04 20.82
N SER A 44 1.10 -20.12 21.37
CA SER A 44 0.59 -20.86 22.53
C SER A 44 0.53 -20.04 23.83
N ARG A 45 1.51 -19.17 24.05
CA ARG A 45 1.51 -18.25 25.21
C ARG A 45 0.52 -17.11 25.04
N VAL A 46 0.28 -16.67 23.80
CA VAL A 46 -0.69 -15.64 23.45
C VAL A 46 -2.12 -16.18 23.55
N ALA A 47 -2.36 -17.37 23.01
CA ALA A 47 -3.57 -18.18 23.21
C ALA A 47 -3.97 -18.20 24.70
N ARG A 48 -3.01 -18.53 25.57
CA ARG A 48 -3.22 -18.52 27.02
C ARG A 48 -3.46 -17.11 27.60
N ALA A 49 -2.78 -16.08 27.11
CA ALA A 49 -2.91 -14.71 27.61
C ALA A 49 -4.23 -14.02 27.23
N PHE A 50 -4.82 -14.41 26.12
CA PHE A 50 -6.14 -13.93 25.66
C PHE A 50 -7.26 -14.93 25.92
N ASN A 51 -6.94 -16.06 26.55
CA ASN A 51 -7.85 -17.18 26.79
C ASN A 51 -8.53 -17.69 25.50
N VAL A 52 -7.79 -17.75 24.39
CA VAL A 52 -8.24 -18.23 23.07
C VAL A 52 -7.46 -19.50 22.73
N ARG A 53 -8.03 -20.44 21.96
CA ARG A 53 -7.26 -21.59 21.43
C ARG A 53 -6.20 -21.10 20.42
N GLU A 54 -5.03 -21.74 20.42
CA GLU A 54 -3.92 -21.42 19.50
C GLU A 54 -4.36 -21.53 18.03
N ASP A 55 -5.11 -22.58 17.68
CA ASP A 55 -5.66 -22.79 16.34
C ASP A 55 -6.61 -21.66 15.89
N LEU A 56 -7.38 -21.09 16.83
CA LEU A 56 -8.32 -20.00 16.57
C LEU A 56 -7.60 -18.68 16.33
N LEU A 57 -6.49 -18.43 17.05
CA LEU A 57 -5.65 -17.25 16.82
C LEU A 57 -4.92 -17.33 15.49
N ASP A 58 -4.33 -18.48 15.19
CA ASP A 58 -3.64 -18.73 13.93
C ASP A 58 -4.60 -18.54 12.74
N SER A 59 -5.81 -19.14 12.83
CA SER A 59 -6.87 -18.94 11.84
C SER A 59 -7.28 -17.46 11.71
N SER A 60 -7.44 -16.76 12.84
CA SER A 60 -7.83 -15.34 12.84
C SER A 60 -6.77 -14.43 12.19
N MET A 61 -5.48 -14.65 12.45
CA MET A 61 -4.41 -13.81 11.90
C MET A 61 -4.24 -13.97 10.38
N TRP A 62 -4.35 -15.21 9.90
CA TRP A 62 -4.35 -15.51 8.47
C TRP A 62 -5.58 -14.95 7.78
N HIS A 63 -6.74 -15.06 8.43
CA HIS A 63 -7.96 -14.47 7.92
C HIS A 63 -7.86 -12.94 7.80
N ILE A 64 -7.38 -12.26 8.84
CA ILE A 64 -7.11 -10.80 8.80
C ILE A 64 -6.16 -10.46 7.65
N PHE A 65 -5.08 -11.22 7.49
CA PHE A 65 -4.09 -11.03 6.43
C PHE A 65 -4.74 -11.13 5.04
N SER A 66 -5.49 -12.20 4.80
CA SER A 66 -6.14 -12.44 3.51
C SER A 66 -7.21 -11.39 3.22
N SER A 67 -8.08 -11.08 4.19
CA SER A 67 -9.18 -10.12 4.03
C SER A 67 -8.72 -8.69 3.74
N ILE A 68 -7.62 -8.25 4.35
CA ILE A 68 -7.13 -6.87 4.19
C ILE A 68 -6.04 -6.79 3.12
N PHE A 69 -4.94 -7.51 3.32
CA PHE A 69 -3.75 -7.35 2.49
C PHE A 69 -3.87 -8.09 1.16
N GLU A 70 -4.27 -9.36 1.16
CA GLU A 70 -4.38 -10.12 -0.10
C GLU A 70 -5.55 -9.64 -0.96
N THR A 71 -6.63 -9.14 -0.38
CA THR A 71 -7.72 -8.49 -1.12
C THR A 71 -7.18 -7.29 -1.90
N ALA A 72 -6.58 -6.30 -1.24
CA ALA A 72 -6.05 -5.13 -1.94
C ALA A 72 -4.96 -5.48 -2.96
N LEU A 73 -4.02 -6.36 -2.58
CA LEU A 73 -2.94 -6.78 -3.46
C LEU A 73 -3.46 -7.58 -4.67
N GLY A 74 -4.50 -8.39 -4.50
CA GLY A 74 -5.09 -9.22 -5.56
C GLY A 74 -5.62 -8.38 -6.73
N VAL A 75 -6.12 -7.17 -6.47
CA VAL A 75 -6.54 -6.24 -7.53
C VAL A 75 -5.34 -5.71 -8.32
N TRP A 76 -4.20 -5.48 -7.67
CA TRP A 76 -2.98 -5.03 -8.33
C TRP A 76 -2.28 -6.16 -9.09
N LEU A 77 -2.44 -7.41 -8.64
CA LEU A 77 -1.88 -8.59 -9.29
C LEU A 77 -2.81 -9.20 -10.35
N GLY A 78 -4.08 -8.82 -10.36
CA GLY A 78 -5.09 -9.31 -11.30
C GLY A 78 -4.93 -8.76 -12.72
N SER A 79 -5.62 -9.38 -13.67
CA SER A 79 -5.48 -9.16 -15.13
C SER A 79 -5.76 -7.74 -15.63
N GLY A 80 -6.48 -6.90 -14.87
CA GLY A 80 -6.70 -5.50 -15.26
C GLY A 80 -5.54 -4.55 -14.93
N CYS A 81 -4.67 -4.94 -13.98
CA CYS A 81 -3.52 -4.13 -13.54
C CYS A 81 -2.19 -4.79 -13.96
N CYS A 82 -2.11 -6.11 -13.85
CA CYS A 82 -1.01 -6.91 -14.35
C CYS A 82 -0.97 -6.79 -15.89
N PRO A 83 0.17 -6.38 -16.48
CA PRO A 83 0.27 -6.23 -17.93
C PRO A 83 0.36 -7.58 -18.67
N TYR A 84 0.52 -8.69 -17.94
CA TYR A 84 0.62 -10.04 -18.47
C TYR A 84 -0.74 -10.75 -18.49
N PRO A 85 -0.89 -11.86 -19.25
CA PRO A 85 -2.10 -12.67 -19.19
C PRO A 85 -2.44 -13.06 -17.73
N GLY A 86 -3.74 -13.08 -17.41
CA GLY A 86 -4.22 -13.59 -16.13
C GLY A 86 -4.01 -15.10 -16.00
N LEU A 87 -4.21 -15.66 -14.81
CA LEU A 87 -4.14 -17.11 -14.61
C LEU A 87 -5.11 -17.86 -15.55
N PRO A 88 -4.75 -19.06 -16.06
CA PRO A 88 -5.56 -19.76 -17.06
C PRO A 88 -6.96 -20.15 -16.57
N ASP A 89 -7.10 -20.30 -15.24
CA ASP A 89 -8.35 -20.63 -14.55
C ASP A 89 -9.23 -19.40 -14.28
N GLY A 90 -8.79 -18.20 -14.68
CA GLY A 90 -9.50 -16.95 -14.40
C GLY A 90 -9.53 -16.56 -12.92
N SER A 91 -8.86 -17.31 -12.05
CA SER A 91 -8.93 -17.13 -10.61
C SER A 91 -8.26 -15.84 -10.14
N ARG A 92 -8.77 -15.27 -9.03
CA ARG A 92 -8.13 -14.15 -8.35
C ARG A 92 -6.72 -14.55 -7.93
N THR A 93 -5.75 -13.71 -8.26
CA THR A 93 -4.37 -13.95 -7.82
C THR A 93 -4.25 -13.66 -6.33
N ILE A 94 -4.12 -14.73 -5.53
CA ILE A 94 -3.81 -14.68 -4.11
C ILE A 94 -2.31 -14.95 -3.94
N ILE A 95 -1.57 -13.98 -3.37
CA ILE A 95 -0.11 -14.01 -3.35
C ILE A 95 0.46 -15.21 -2.58
N SER A 96 -0.14 -15.57 -1.45
CA SER A 96 0.28 -16.73 -0.66
C SER A 96 0.13 -18.02 -1.46
N ARG A 97 -1.04 -18.26 -2.07
CA ARG A 97 -1.32 -19.42 -2.92
C ARG A 97 -0.42 -19.48 -4.14
N LEU A 98 -0.19 -18.33 -4.79
CA LEU A 98 0.73 -18.23 -5.93
C LEU A 98 2.12 -18.73 -5.52
N PHE A 99 2.66 -18.21 -4.42
CA PHE A 99 4.01 -18.50 -3.97
C PHE A 99 4.15 -19.94 -3.45
N VAL A 100 3.14 -20.47 -2.76
CA VAL A 100 3.06 -21.90 -2.40
C VAL A 100 3.08 -22.78 -3.65
N SER A 101 2.22 -22.48 -4.63
CA SER A 101 2.12 -23.30 -5.85
C SER A 101 3.43 -23.35 -6.64
N LEU A 102 4.13 -22.23 -6.75
CA LEU A 102 5.43 -22.15 -7.42
C LEU A 102 6.52 -22.96 -6.69
N ASP A 103 6.48 -22.95 -5.37
CA ASP A 103 7.34 -23.74 -4.50
C ASP A 103 7.05 -25.25 -4.65
N GLU A 104 5.78 -25.64 -4.71
CA GLU A 104 5.35 -27.02 -4.93
C GLU A 104 5.70 -27.55 -6.31
N TRP A 105 5.62 -26.71 -7.35
CA TRP A 105 6.07 -27.05 -8.71
C TRP A 105 7.56 -27.37 -8.79
N LYS A 106 8.40 -26.65 -8.03
CA LYS A 106 9.85 -26.91 -7.96
C LYS A 106 10.23 -28.11 -7.11
N CYS A 107 9.27 -28.69 -6.39
CA CYS A 107 9.53 -29.76 -5.45
C CYS A 107 9.83 -31.08 -6.17
N ALA A 108 11.04 -31.62 -6.00
CA ALA A 108 11.44 -32.91 -6.58
C ALA A 108 10.54 -34.08 -6.17
N CYS A 109 9.89 -33.96 -5.00
CA CYS A 109 8.92 -34.92 -4.46
C CYS A 109 7.71 -35.13 -5.39
N ARG A 110 7.36 -34.13 -6.24
CA ARG A 110 6.25 -34.22 -7.19
C ARG A 110 6.55 -35.14 -8.39
N ARG A 111 7.82 -35.38 -8.73
CA ARG A 111 8.19 -36.25 -9.86
C ARG A 111 8.11 -37.75 -9.54
N ASN A 112 8.05 -38.10 -8.26
CA ASN A 112 8.05 -39.50 -7.81
C ASN A 112 6.65 -40.06 -7.55
N ASP A 113 5.60 -39.23 -7.55
CA ASP A 113 4.21 -39.69 -7.35
C ASP A 113 3.60 -40.29 -8.64
N ASP A 114 4.15 -39.97 -9.82
CA ASP A 114 3.66 -40.48 -11.12
C ASP A 114 4.34 -41.79 -11.59
N GLN A 115 5.19 -42.41 -10.75
CA GLN A 115 5.90 -43.64 -11.11
C GLN A 115 5.67 -44.73 -10.05
N PRO A 116 4.72 -45.66 -10.26
CA PRO A 116 4.62 -46.81 -9.39
C PRO A 116 5.82 -47.73 -9.66
N ASP A 117 6.40 -48.21 -8.58
CA ASP A 117 7.36 -49.34 -8.55
C ASP A 117 8.77 -49.10 -9.10
N THR A 118 9.60 -48.37 -8.36
CA THR A 118 10.92 -48.91 -7.98
C THR A 118 11.43 -48.27 -6.68
N ARG A 119 11.27 -49.00 -5.56
CA ARG A 119 11.91 -48.64 -4.29
C ARG A 119 13.42 -48.88 -4.38
N GLN A 120 14.16 -47.89 -4.87
CA GLN A 120 15.55 -47.70 -4.46
C GLN A 120 15.65 -46.36 -3.74
N ALA A 121 15.61 -46.45 -2.41
CA ALA A 121 15.94 -45.35 -1.53
C ALA A 121 17.42 -45.01 -1.71
N VAL A 122 17.73 -44.11 -2.65
CA VAL A 122 18.98 -43.37 -2.60
C VAL A 122 18.83 -42.37 -1.46
N SER A 123 19.35 -42.79 -0.30
CA SER A 123 19.55 -41.95 0.87
C SER A 123 20.49 -40.81 0.52
N GLY A 124 19.93 -39.68 0.10
CA GLY A 124 20.68 -38.47 -0.20
C GLY A 124 19.72 -37.33 -0.55
N SER A 125 19.58 -36.36 0.36
CA SER A 125 18.77 -35.13 0.24
C SER A 125 17.27 -35.21 0.60
N ALA A 126 16.95 -35.70 1.80
CA ALA A 126 15.65 -35.42 2.43
C ALA A 126 15.45 -33.92 2.76
N ASP A 127 16.52 -33.11 2.73
CA ASP A 127 16.53 -31.69 3.09
C ASP A 127 16.04 -30.70 2.01
N SER A 128 15.75 -31.18 0.79
CA SER A 128 15.37 -30.29 -0.34
C SER A 128 13.88 -30.27 -0.68
N CYS A 129 13.04 -31.04 0.03
CA CYS A 129 11.60 -31.05 -0.26
C CYS A 129 10.98 -29.74 0.23
N VAL A 130 10.52 -28.92 -0.72
CA VAL A 130 9.87 -27.63 -0.44
C VAL A 130 8.59 -27.83 0.40
N LYS A 131 7.86 -28.95 0.21
CA LYS A 131 6.73 -29.35 1.09
C LYS A 131 7.13 -29.59 2.56
N ALA A 132 8.41 -29.85 2.84
CA ALA A 132 8.92 -30.17 4.18
C ALA A 132 9.65 -29.01 4.88
N GLY A 133 9.66 -27.80 4.29
CA GLY A 133 10.32 -26.62 4.86
C GLY A 133 9.61 -26.08 6.10
N LYS A 134 9.53 -26.85 7.20
CA LYS A 134 8.87 -26.49 8.47
C LYS A 134 9.34 -25.11 8.95
N VAL A 135 10.63 -24.82 8.84
CA VAL A 135 11.23 -23.53 9.20
C VAL A 135 10.69 -22.38 8.34
N VAL A 136 10.50 -22.59 7.03
CA VAL A 136 9.94 -21.55 6.13
C VAL A 136 8.47 -21.30 6.44
N ASN A 137 7.69 -22.35 6.67
CA ASN A 137 6.28 -22.21 7.06
C ASN A 137 6.14 -21.52 8.43
N GLN A 138 6.98 -21.88 9.40
CA GLN A 138 7.01 -21.23 10.71
C GLN A 138 7.37 -19.75 10.60
N ALA A 139 8.36 -19.40 9.77
CA ALA A 139 8.70 -18.00 9.49
C ALA A 139 7.53 -17.27 8.83
N LEU A 140 6.93 -17.84 7.79
CA LEU A 140 5.78 -17.22 7.11
C LEU A 140 4.62 -16.98 8.09
N ASN A 141 4.22 -17.98 8.87
CA ASN A 141 3.17 -17.84 9.89
C ASN A 141 3.51 -16.75 10.91
N ALA A 142 4.73 -16.77 11.46
CA ALA A 142 5.16 -15.78 12.45
C ALA A 142 5.12 -14.35 11.87
N THR A 143 5.55 -14.16 10.62
CA THR A 143 5.52 -12.86 9.95
C THR A 143 4.09 -12.40 9.65
N VAL A 144 3.20 -13.30 9.23
CA VAL A 144 1.78 -12.99 9.02
C VAL A 144 1.12 -12.57 10.33
N HIS A 145 1.39 -13.27 11.44
CA HIS A 145 0.83 -12.89 12.75
C HIS A 145 1.33 -11.52 13.19
N ALA A 146 2.63 -11.26 13.09
CA ALA A 146 3.22 -9.97 13.45
C ALA A 146 2.68 -8.84 12.55
N PHE A 147 2.46 -9.10 11.26
CA PHE A 147 1.89 -8.14 10.33
C PHE A 147 0.41 -7.85 10.61
N SER A 148 -0.40 -8.88 10.88
CA SER A 148 -1.86 -8.81 10.99
C SER A 148 -2.36 -8.29 12.34
N VAL A 149 -1.59 -8.45 13.41
CA VAL A 149 -2.00 -8.08 14.78
C VAL A 149 -2.58 -6.67 14.89
N ARG A 150 -2.16 -5.76 14.01
CA ARG A 150 -2.58 -4.36 14.00
C ARG A 150 -4.08 -4.17 13.71
N TRP A 151 -4.73 -5.13 13.07
CA TRP A 151 -6.17 -5.12 12.81
C TRP A 151 -6.96 -6.10 13.70
N LEU A 152 -6.31 -6.79 14.64
CA LEU A 152 -6.98 -7.65 15.62
C LEU A 152 -8.12 -6.94 16.36
N PRO A 153 -8.02 -5.66 16.77
CA PRO A 153 -9.13 -4.97 17.43
C PRO A 153 -10.41 -4.88 16.59
N LEU A 154 -10.31 -4.93 15.25
CA LEU A 154 -11.48 -4.91 14.37
C LEU A 154 -12.26 -6.23 14.42
N VAL A 155 -11.55 -7.35 14.59
CA VAL A 155 -12.15 -8.69 14.59
C VAL A 155 -12.52 -9.15 16.00
N ALA A 156 -11.79 -8.68 17.02
CA ALA A 156 -12.00 -9.11 18.40
C ALA A 156 -13.28 -8.57 19.06
N GLY A 157 -14.01 -7.66 18.42
CA GLY A 157 -15.31 -7.13 18.87
C GLY A 157 -15.31 -6.42 20.24
N THR A 158 -14.15 -6.29 20.87
CA THR A 158 -13.98 -5.76 22.23
C THR A 158 -12.85 -4.74 22.22
N ARG A 159 -12.99 -3.68 23.05
CA ARG A 159 -11.91 -2.69 23.20
C ARG A 159 -10.71 -3.34 23.86
N ILE A 160 -9.73 -3.76 23.05
CA ILE A 160 -8.43 -4.22 23.54
C ILE A 160 -7.67 -2.99 24.06
N PRO A 161 -7.24 -2.96 25.34
CA PRO A 161 -6.40 -1.87 25.84
C PRO A 161 -5.12 -1.74 25.01
N THR A 162 -4.77 -0.52 24.61
CA THR A 162 -3.62 -0.22 23.74
C THR A 162 -2.33 -0.86 24.25
N GLU A 163 -2.10 -0.85 25.56
CA GLU A 163 -0.90 -1.46 26.16
C GLU A 163 -0.86 -2.98 26.00
N LYS A 164 -2.01 -3.67 26.13
CA LYS A 164 -2.07 -5.12 25.89
C LYS A 164 -1.81 -5.45 24.42
N LEU A 165 -2.35 -4.64 23.50
CA LEU A 165 -2.11 -4.79 22.07
C LEU A 165 -0.64 -4.54 21.71
N ASN A 166 -0.02 -3.49 22.25
CA ASN A 166 1.40 -3.19 22.05
C ASN A 166 2.30 -4.32 22.54
N ASN A 167 2.03 -4.85 23.74
CA ASN A 167 2.77 -5.98 24.29
C ASN A 167 2.61 -7.25 23.43
N LEU A 168 1.41 -7.48 22.89
CA LEU A 168 1.20 -8.58 21.94
C LEU A 168 1.99 -8.37 20.65
N ALA A 169 1.87 -7.20 20.02
CA ALA A 169 2.58 -6.86 18.79
C ALA A 169 4.09 -7.02 18.97
N ARG A 170 4.65 -6.58 20.12
CA ARG A 170 6.06 -6.75 20.47
C ARG A 170 6.49 -8.21 20.52
N ARG A 171 5.73 -9.07 21.22
CA ARG A 171 6.03 -10.51 21.29
C ARG A 171 5.97 -11.18 19.91
N LEU A 172 4.94 -10.88 19.12
CA LEU A 172 4.80 -11.45 17.77
C LEU A 172 5.93 -10.99 16.86
N TRP A 173 6.32 -9.71 16.94
CA TRP A 173 7.42 -9.17 16.17
C TRP A 173 8.77 -9.80 16.55
N HIS A 174 9.11 -9.98 17.84
CA HIS A 174 10.34 -10.69 18.22
C HIS A 174 10.35 -12.15 17.75
N ASN A 175 9.20 -12.82 17.81
CA ASN A 175 9.06 -14.18 17.28
C ASN A 175 9.32 -14.19 15.76
N ALA A 176 8.67 -13.30 15.01
CA ALA A 176 8.88 -13.16 13.57
C ALA A 176 10.35 -12.84 13.24
N ARG A 177 10.97 -11.89 13.96
CA ARG A 177 12.40 -11.54 13.83
C ARG A 177 13.30 -12.74 14.07
N SER A 178 13.00 -13.58 15.05
CA SER A 178 13.80 -14.79 15.31
C SER A 178 13.66 -15.81 14.17
N GLN A 179 12.46 -15.98 13.62
CA GLN A 179 12.21 -16.93 12.53
C GLN A 179 12.78 -16.48 11.18
N ILE A 180 12.69 -15.18 10.84
CA ILE A 180 13.20 -14.68 9.55
C ILE A 180 14.72 -14.84 9.42
N LEU A 181 15.46 -14.72 10.53
CA LEU A 181 16.91 -14.92 10.56
C LEU A 181 17.30 -16.33 10.09
N LEU A 182 16.45 -17.34 10.32
CA LEU A 182 16.67 -18.72 9.91
C LEU A 182 16.45 -18.94 8.40
N ILE A 183 15.77 -18.01 7.72
CA ILE A 183 15.38 -18.15 6.30
C ILE A 183 16.03 -17.12 5.37
N LEU A 184 16.88 -16.21 5.86
CA LEU A 184 17.58 -15.19 5.05
C LEU A 184 18.32 -15.74 3.83
N GLN A 185 18.78 -16.99 3.91
CA GLN A 185 19.51 -17.66 2.82
C GLN A 185 18.67 -18.71 2.08
N LYS A 186 17.46 -19.01 2.55
CA LYS A 186 16.56 -20.01 1.95
C LYS A 186 15.85 -19.38 0.75
N ARG A 187 16.28 -19.76 -0.46
CA ARG A 187 15.75 -19.21 -1.72
C ARG A 187 14.54 -20.02 -2.20
N CYS A 188 13.37 -19.68 -1.70
CA CYS A 188 12.09 -20.20 -2.18
C CYS A 188 11.04 -19.08 -2.15
N TYR A 189 9.95 -19.23 -2.88
CA TYR A 189 8.93 -18.20 -2.99
C TYR A 189 8.34 -17.88 -1.62
N ARG A 190 7.96 -18.87 -0.80
CA ARG A 190 7.43 -18.59 0.55
C ARG A 190 8.42 -17.85 1.46
N SER A 191 9.72 -18.10 1.33
CA SER A 191 10.75 -17.34 2.04
C SER A 191 10.80 -15.88 1.58
N ILE A 192 10.74 -15.64 0.26
CA ILE A 192 10.63 -14.28 -0.32
C ILE A 192 9.42 -13.55 0.24
N LEU A 193 8.25 -14.21 0.29
CA LEU A 193 7.02 -13.61 0.84
C LEU A 193 7.15 -13.31 2.34
N ALA A 194 7.68 -14.24 3.13
CA ALA A 194 7.89 -14.04 4.57
C ALA A 194 8.83 -12.86 4.85
N LEU A 195 9.95 -12.77 4.12
CA LEU A 195 10.90 -11.65 4.22
C LEU A 195 10.25 -10.31 3.84
N TYR A 196 9.46 -10.29 2.76
CA TYR A 196 8.75 -9.08 2.35
C TYR A 196 7.68 -8.64 3.37
N ILE A 197 6.83 -9.56 3.84
CA ILE A 197 5.80 -9.27 4.85
C ILE A 197 6.44 -8.75 6.14
N PHE A 198 7.54 -9.37 6.58
CA PHE A 198 8.29 -8.88 7.74
C PHE A 198 8.84 -7.48 7.51
N GLY A 199 9.41 -7.21 6.34
CA GLY A 199 9.87 -5.87 5.98
C GLY A 199 8.77 -4.80 6.03
N MET A 200 7.53 -5.19 5.72
CA MET A 200 6.34 -4.34 5.81
C MET A 200 5.67 -4.33 7.20
N THR A 201 6.21 -5.07 8.16
CA THR A 201 5.67 -5.13 9.53
C THR A 201 6.24 -3.96 10.32
N PRO A 202 5.37 -3.07 10.87
CA PRO A 202 5.84 -1.91 11.60
C PRO A 202 6.55 -2.32 12.89
N LEU A 203 7.51 -1.50 13.32
CA LEU A 203 8.12 -1.65 14.63
C LEU A 203 7.06 -1.40 15.72
N PRO A 204 6.90 -2.33 16.68
CA PRO A 204 5.99 -2.15 17.80
C PRO A 204 6.51 -1.06 18.75
N PRO A 205 5.62 -0.32 19.45
CA PRO A 205 6.03 0.63 20.48
C PRO A 205 6.76 -0.04 21.65
N GLY A 206 7.70 0.68 22.28
CA GLY A 206 8.39 0.25 23.50
C GLY A 206 9.44 -0.85 23.31
N LEU A 207 10.11 -0.88 22.15
CA LEU A 207 11.37 -1.61 21.98
C LEU A 207 12.49 -0.91 22.75
N GLU A 208 13.50 -1.67 23.19
CA GLU A 208 14.63 -1.10 23.92
C GLU A 208 15.62 -0.38 22.98
N ASP A 209 16.34 0.62 23.49
CA ASP A 209 17.29 1.44 22.70
C ASP A 209 18.35 0.60 22.00
N HIS A 210 18.81 -0.47 22.66
CA HIS A 210 19.78 -1.38 22.07
C HIS A 210 19.19 -2.09 20.84
N GLU A 211 17.92 -2.48 20.84
CA GLU A 211 17.25 -3.13 19.72
C GLU A 211 17.07 -2.20 18.53
N LEU A 212 16.82 -0.92 18.80
CA LEU A 212 16.72 0.15 17.80
C LEU A 212 18.10 0.47 17.20
N ALA A 213 19.18 0.38 17.99
CA ALA A 213 20.54 0.64 17.54
C ALA A 213 21.07 -0.38 16.51
N HIS A 214 20.51 -1.59 16.44
CA HIS A 214 20.91 -2.62 15.48
C HIS A 214 20.43 -2.37 14.03
N GLY A 215 19.81 -1.22 13.77
CA GLY A 215 19.29 -0.85 12.45
C GLY A 215 17.98 -1.57 12.10
N ASN A 216 17.32 -1.08 11.05
CA ASN A 216 16.04 -1.62 10.60
C ASN A 216 16.23 -2.90 9.77
N ILE A 217 16.21 -4.06 10.44
CA ILE A 217 16.29 -5.38 9.78
C ILE A 217 15.17 -5.59 8.74
N GLY A 218 14.03 -4.88 8.86
CA GLY A 218 12.94 -4.96 7.90
C GLY A 218 13.35 -4.52 6.49
N GLU A 219 14.12 -3.43 6.35
CA GLU A 219 14.64 -2.95 5.07
C GLU A 219 15.56 -3.99 4.42
N VAL A 220 16.47 -4.56 5.22
CA VAL A 220 17.37 -5.63 4.79
C VAL A 220 16.58 -6.86 4.30
N CYS A 221 15.44 -7.17 4.92
CA CYS A 221 14.59 -8.27 4.48
C CYS A 221 13.92 -8.01 3.12
N VAL A 222 13.43 -6.79 2.86
CA VAL A 222 12.89 -6.43 1.52
C VAL A 222 13.98 -6.57 0.46
N ASP A 223 15.16 -6.05 0.75
CA ASP A 223 16.37 -6.15 -0.07
C ASP A 223 16.73 -7.60 -0.44
N ILE A 224 16.77 -8.48 0.56
CA ILE A 224 17.07 -9.89 0.37
C ILE A 224 15.94 -10.57 -0.41
N ALA A 225 14.67 -10.26 -0.11
CA ALA A 225 13.52 -10.80 -0.83
C ALA A 225 13.62 -10.49 -2.34
N MET A 226 13.96 -9.25 -2.72
CA MET A 226 14.11 -8.85 -4.12
C MET A 226 15.27 -9.59 -4.80
N ARG A 227 16.45 -9.65 -4.16
CA ARG A 227 17.61 -10.40 -4.70
C ARG A 227 17.33 -11.90 -4.83
N GLN A 228 16.61 -12.47 -3.88
CA GLN A 228 16.20 -13.88 -3.94
C GLN A 228 15.23 -14.12 -5.09
N LEU A 229 14.23 -13.25 -5.30
CA LEU A 229 13.28 -13.37 -6.41
C LEU A 229 14.00 -13.31 -7.77
N GLN A 230 14.96 -12.39 -7.91
CA GLN A 230 15.83 -12.32 -9.09
C GLN A 230 16.63 -13.62 -9.29
N SER A 231 17.25 -14.14 -8.22
CA SER A 231 18.06 -15.37 -8.26
C SER A 231 17.23 -16.60 -8.64
N VAL A 232 16.02 -16.72 -8.09
CA VAL A 232 15.11 -17.86 -8.33
C VAL A 232 14.63 -17.88 -9.79
N ARG A 233 14.44 -16.70 -10.41
CA ARG A 233 14.11 -16.56 -11.83
C ARG A 233 15.33 -16.79 -12.74
N ALA A 234 16.49 -16.24 -12.41
CA ALA A 234 17.70 -16.32 -13.23
C ALA A 234 18.25 -17.75 -13.36
N LYS A 235 18.19 -18.57 -12.30
CA LYS A 235 18.63 -19.98 -12.34
C LYS A 235 17.95 -20.80 -13.43
N ARG A 236 16.70 -20.48 -13.79
CA ARG A 236 15.99 -21.11 -14.91
C ARG A 236 16.59 -20.76 -16.27
N HIS A 237 16.98 -19.49 -16.46
CA HIS A 237 17.59 -19.05 -17.71
C HIS A 237 19.01 -19.62 -17.87
N VAL A 238 19.77 -19.76 -16.78
CA VAL A 238 21.11 -20.35 -16.83
C VAL A 238 21.07 -21.88 -16.99
N SER A 239 20.10 -22.58 -16.38
CA SER A 239 19.95 -24.03 -16.60
C SER A 239 19.62 -24.38 -18.06
N ARG A 240 18.97 -23.48 -18.81
CA ARG A 240 18.77 -23.63 -20.27
C ARG A 240 20.07 -23.66 -21.06
N PHE A 241 21.11 -22.95 -20.62
CA PHE A 241 22.43 -22.96 -21.28
C PHE A 241 23.31 -24.12 -20.80
N SER A 242 23.22 -24.49 -19.51
CA SER A 242 24.06 -25.53 -18.92
C SER A 242 23.76 -26.96 -19.38
N SER A 243 22.61 -27.22 -20.01
CA SER A 243 22.31 -28.53 -20.62
C SER A 243 22.67 -28.62 -22.10
N ALA A 244 23.07 -27.51 -22.73
CA ALA A 244 23.47 -27.47 -24.14
C ALA A 244 25.00 -27.46 -24.35
N ALA A 245 25.78 -27.39 -23.28
CA ALA A 245 27.23 -27.46 -23.31
C ALA A 245 27.71 -28.58 -22.39
N ILE A 246 28.66 -29.38 -22.87
CA ILE A 246 29.21 -30.62 -22.28
C ILE A 246 28.43 -31.89 -22.66
N ALA A 247 28.19 -32.08 -23.96
CA ALA A 247 28.42 -33.39 -24.56
C ALA A 247 29.90 -33.43 -24.97
N THR A 248 30.78 -33.79 -24.04
CA THR A 248 32.14 -34.17 -24.40
C THR A 248 32.08 -35.60 -24.93
N ASP A 249 32.28 -35.73 -26.24
CA ASP A 249 32.45 -37.00 -26.93
C ASP A 249 33.44 -37.90 -26.18
N SER A 250 32.96 -39.05 -25.74
CA SER A 250 33.78 -40.21 -25.39
C SER A 250 33.26 -41.38 -26.23
N PRO A 251 34.02 -41.87 -27.23
CA PRO A 251 33.56 -42.93 -28.11
C PRO A 251 33.94 -44.27 -27.50
N SER A 252 33.01 -44.92 -26.78
CA SER A 252 33.13 -46.35 -26.53
C SER A 252 31.82 -46.95 -25.98
N GLY A 253 31.18 -47.78 -26.81
CA GLY A 253 30.52 -49.01 -26.33
C GLY A 253 29.01 -48.99 -26.19
N SER A 254 28.31 -49.25 -27.29
CA SER A 254 27.08 -50.07 -27.38
C SER A 254 26.03 -49.92 -26.26
N ALA A 255 25.11 -48.98 -26.44
CA ALA A 255 23.72 -49.16 -26.02
C ALA A 255 22.79 -48.48 -27.04
N ILE A 256 21.74 -49.21 -27.41
CA ILE A 256 20.68 -48.80 -28.34
C ILE A 256 20.12 -47.43 -27.91
N PRO A 257 20.00 -46.43 -28.80
CA PRO A 257 19.38 -45.16 -28.45
C PRO A 257 17.86 -45.36 -28.43
N THR A 258 17.30 -45.70 -27.27
CA THR A 258 15.92 -45.31 -26.98
C THR A 258 15.93 -43.80 -26.81
N ALA A 259 15.53 -43.11 -27.88
CA ALA A 259 15.24 -41.70 -27.89
C ALA A 259 14.06 -41.39 -26.93
N ALA A 260 14.33 -41.43 -25.63
CA ALA A 260 13.59 -40.63 -24.67
C ALA A 260 14.07 -39.19 -24.86
N THR A 261 13.60 -38.59 -25.95
CA THR A 261 13.61 -37.16 -26.16
C THR A 261 12.86 -36.60 -24.97
N SER A 262 13.58 -36.16 -23.93
CA SER A 262 13.00 -35.36 -22.86
C SER A 262 12.69 -34.00 -23.46
N VAL A 263 11.63 -33.96 -24.27
CA VAL A 263 10.91 -32.75 -24.58
C VAL A 263 10.41 -32.27 -23.22
N HIS A 264 11.20 -31.41 -22.58
CA HIS A 264 10.72 -30.56 -21.52
C HIS A 264 9.59 -29.74 -22.13
N THR A 265 8.37 -30.28 -22.10
CA THR A 265 7.16 -29.52 -22.29
C THR A 265 7.22 -28.41 -21.25
N LEU A 266 7.45 -27.18 -21.72
CA LEU A 266 7.34 -25.99 -20.92
C LEU A 266 5.95 -25.99 -20.32
N ASP A 267 5.84 -26.17 -19.01
CA ASP A 267 4.57 -25.98 -18.31
C ASP A 267 4.25 -24.48 -18.38
N GLU A 268 3.46 -24.11 -19.39
CA GLU A 268 3.00 -22.74 -19.65
C GLU A 268 2.33 -22.14 -18.40
N GLY A 269 1.63 -22.97 -17.61
CA GLY A 269 1.01 -22.56 -16.35
C GLY A 269 2.03 -22.14 -15.29
N TYR A 270 3.16 -22.86 -15.20
CA TYR A 270 4.25 -22.48 -14.31
C TYR A 270 4.95 -21.19 -14.76
N GLU A 271 5.24 -21.02 -16.07
CA GLU A 271 5.86 -19.78 -16.59
C GLU A 271 5.03 -18.53 -16.30
N LEU A 272 3.72 -18.66 -16.46
CA LEU A 272 2.78 -17.59 -16.24
C LEU A 272 2.72 -17.20 -14.76
N ARG A 273 2.63 -18.17 -13.85
CA ARG A 273 2.66 -17.92 -12.40
C ARG A 273 3.98 -17.30 -11.96
N GLU A 274 5.11 -17.76 -12.50
CA GLU A 274 6.43 -17.17 -12.22
C GLU A 274 6.51 -15.71 -12.74
N THR A 275 5.88 -15.43 -13.88
CA THR A 275 5.76 -14.08 -14.43
C THR A 275 4.90 -13.18 -13.54
N ILE A 276 3.77 -13.67 -13.03
CA ILE A 276 2.92 -12.93 -12.07
C ILE A 276 3.64 -12.71 -10.74
N ALA A 277 4.43 -13.68 -10.25
CA ALA A 277 5.23 -13.50 -9.04
C ALA A 277 6.31 -12.42 -9.23
N TYR A 278 6.88 -12.31 -10.43
CA TYR A 278 7.80 -11.22 -10.75
C TYR A 278 7.09 -9.87 -10.90
N TRP A 279 5.85 -9.86 -11.40
CA TRP A 279 5.00 -8.66 -11.36
C TRP A 279 4.73 -8.19 -9.93
N ALA A 280 4.46 -9.10 -9.00
CA ALA A 280 4.39 -8.74 -7.58
C ALA A 280 5.71 -8.11 -7.09
N GLY A 281 6.85 -8.69 -7.49
CA GLY A 281 8.16 -8.10 -7.26
C GLY A 281 8.32 -6.68 -7.83
N PHE A 282 7.78 -6.38 -9.02
CA PHE A 282 7.78 -5.03 -9.59
C PHE A 282 7.01 -4.05 -8.70
N VAL A 283 5.82 -4.44 -8.22
CA VAL A 283 5.00 -3.62 -7.32
C VAL A 283 5.77 -3.32 -6.03
N PHE A 284 6.39 -4.35 -5.44
CA PHE A 284 7.14 -4.24 -4.19
C PHE A 284 8.39 -3.36 -4.32
N ASP A 285 9.23 -3.64 -5.32
CA ASP A 285 10.48 -2.92 -5.60
C ASP A 285 10.23 -1.46 -5.98
N THR A 286 9.17 -1.20 -6.76
CA THR A 286 8.76 0.17 -7.09
C THR A 286 8.30 0.92 -5.85
N SER A 287 7.49 0.30 -4.98
CA SER A 287 7.05 0.93 -3.73
C SER A 287 8.23 1.24 -2.80
N ALA A 288 9.19 0.33 -2.67
CA ALA A 288 10.38 0.51 -1.83
C ALA A 288 11.29 1.63 -2.36
N SER A 289 11.65 1.60 -3.64
CA SER A 289 12.48 2.64 -4.26
C SER A 289 11.79 4.01 -4.27
N PHE A 290 10.48 4.03 -4.55
CA PHE A 290 9.67 5.25 -4.52
C PHE A 290 9.63 5.91 -3.13
N THR A 291 9.53 5.13 -2.05
CA THR A 291 9.45 5.67 -0.69
C THR A 291 10.81 6.02 -0.10
N THR A 292 11.82 5.20 -0.32
CA THR A 292 13.18 5.40 0.22
C THR A 292 14.02 6.39 -0.60
N GLY A 293 13.73 6.52 -1.90
CA GLY A 293 14.59 7.25 -2.84
C GLY A 293 15.86 6.50 -3.22
N LEU A 294 15.98 5.24 -2.81
CA LEU A 294 17.07 4.33 -3.20
C LEU A 294 16.78 3.68 -4.56
N PRO A 295 17.82 3.25 -5.30
CA PRO A 295 17.64 2.54 -6.56
C PRO A 295 16.87 1.24 -6.39
N SER A 296 16.10 0.88 -7.42
CA SER A 296 15.41 -0.42 -7.47
C SER A 296 16.41 -1.58 -7.54
N ILE A 297 16.07 -2.69 -6.88
CA ILE A 297 16.95 -3.88 -6.76
C ILE A 297 16.59 -4.95 -7.79
N LEU A 298 15.29 -5.19 -8.00
CA LEU A 298 14.82 -6.25 -8.88
C LEU A 298 14.75 -5.78 -10.33
N HIS A 299 14.29 -4.54 -10.52
CA HIS A 299 14.05 -3.92 -11.81
C HIS A 299 15.05 -2.79 -12.07
N ALA A 300 15.34 -2.54 -13.34
CA ALA A 300 16.16 -1.42 -13.79
C ALA A 300 15.68 -0.10 -13.19
N SER A 301 16.65 0.69 -12.74
CA SER A 301 16.42 1.99 -12.11
C SER A 301 16.52 3.12 -13.15
N LEU A 302 16.94 4.32 -12.75
CA LEU A 302 17.01 5.53 -13.60
C LEU A 302 17.43 5.31 -15.06
N LEU A 303 18.49 4.54 -15.30
CA LEU A 303 19.10 4.43 -16.64
C LEU A 303 18.40 3.45 -17.59
N GLY A 304 17.49 2.60 -17.10
CA GLY A 304 16.97 1.49 -17.90
C GLY A 304 15.49 1.17 -17.69
N PHE A 305 14.81 1.79 -16.72
CA PHE A 305 13.43 1.41 -16.39
C PHE A 305 12.47 1.57 -17.57
N GLU A 306 12.69 2.57 -18.44
CA GLU A 306 11.83 2.78 -19.59
C GLU A 306 11.95 1.67 -20.64
N GLN A 307 13.10 1.00 -20.76
CA GLN A 307 13.30 -0.09 -21.70
C GLN A 307 12.81 -1.43 -21.15
N GLU A 308 12.38 -1.49 -19.89
CA GLU A 308 11.87 -2.73 -19.31
C GLU A 308 10.57 -3.17 -20.00
N ARG A 309 10.50 -4.47 -20.31
CA ARG A 309 9.32 -5.08 -20.92
C ARG A 309 8.04 -4.81 -20.12
N THR A 310 8.11 -4.87 -18.78
CA THR A 310 6.97 -4.59 -17.89
C THR A 310 6.46 -3.16 -18.09
N VAL A 311 7.36 -2.18 -18.09
CA VAL A 311 7.02 -0.76 -18.27
C VAL A 311 6.47 -0.49 -19.67
N GLN A 312 7.09 -1.07 -20.71
CA GLN A 312 6.60 -0.96 -22.07
C GLN A 312 5.19 -1.56 -22.24
N LEU A 313 4.94 -2.72 -21.63
CA LEU A 313 3.64 -3.37 -21.70
C LEU A 313 2.57 -2.57 -20.93
N LEU A 314 2.89 -2.01 -19.76
CA LEU A 314 2.00 -1.09 -19.04
C LEU A 314 1.70 0.16 -19.85
N LYS A 315 2.71 0.73 -20.55
CA LYS A 315 2.49 1.88 -21.43
C LYS A 315 1.54 1.52 -22.59
N LYS A 316 1.63 0.31 -23.12
CA LYS A 316 0.75 -0.21 -24.18
C LYS A 316 -0.67 -0.47 -23.67
N THR A 317 -0.84 -1.18 -22.55
CA THR A 317 -2.16 -1.48 -21.99
C THR A 317 -2.91 -0.22 -21.57
N ALA A 318 -2.20 0.81 -21.09
CA ALA A 318 -2.80 2.11 -20.82
C ALA A 318 -3.29 2.82 -22.10
N GLN A 319 -2.59 2.68 -23.22
CA GLN A 319 -3.04 3.19 -24.52
C GLN A 319 -4.26 2.43 -25.03
N GLU A 320 -4.23 1.09 -24.98
CA GLU A 320 -5.37 0.26 -25.38
C GLU A 320 -6.61 0.56 -24.52
N PHE A 321 -6.42 0.81 -23.22
CA PHE A 321 -7.50 1.23 -22.32
C PHE A 321 -8.03 2.61 -22.70
N HIS A 322 -7.14 3.57 -22.99
CA HIS A 322 -7.52 4.89 -23.48
C HIS A 322 -8.43 4.75 -24.70
N ASP A 323 -7.98 4.07 -25.75
CA ASP A 323 -8.73 3.94 -27.00
C ASP A 323 -10.10 3.27 -26.77
N LYS A 324 -10.15 2.20 -25.95
CA LYS A 324 -11.41 1.48 -25.64
C LYS A 324 -12.42 2.28 -24.83
N THR A 325 -12.00 3.33 -24.14
CA THR A 325 -12.85 4.13 -23.24
C THR A 325 -13.03 5.57 -23.72
N GLU A 326 -12.72 5.85 -24.99
CA GLU A 326 -12.92 7.16 -25.62
C GLU A 326 -14.38 7.64 -25.51
N ASP A 327 -15.33 6.79 -25.90
CA ASP A 327 -16.76 7.09 -25.82
C ASP A 327 -17.20 7.42 -24.38
N TRP A 328 -16.67 6.70 -23.38
CA TRP A 328 -17.01 6.96 -21.97
C TRP A 328 -16.51 8.31 -21.48
N ARG A 329 -15.36 8.78 -21.99
CA ARG A 329 -14.83 10.12 -21.68
C ARG A 329 -15.58 11.22 -22.41
N ALA A 330 -16.04 10.96 -23.64
CA ALA A 330 -16.74 11.95 -24.46
C ALA A 330 -18.22 12.11 -24.06
N ASN A 331 -18.92 10.99 -23.86
CA ASN A 331 -20.37 10.94 -23.71
C ASN A 331 -20.84 10.55 -22.30
N GLY A 332 -19.90 10.19 -21.41
CA GLY A 332 -20.20 9.61 -20.11
C GLY A 332 -20.52 8.12 -20.20
N PHE A 333 -20.69 7.48 -19.05
CA PHE A 333 -21.01 6.06 -18.97
C PHE A 333 -21.74 5.75 -17.65
N GLU A 334 -22.47 4.64 -17.62
CA GLU A 334 -23.05 4.13 -16.39
C GLU A 334 -21.96 3.47 -15.53
N VAL A 335 -21.81 3.94 -14.30
CA VAL A 335 -20.82 3.41 -13.35
C VAL A 335 -21.38 2.17 -12.67
N THR A 336 -20.84 1.00 -13.01
CA THR A 336 -21.12 -0.29 -12.36
C THR A 336 -19.89 -0.77 -11.59
N ASN A 337 -20.04 -1.73 -10.66
CA ASN A 337 -18.90 -2.33 -9.94
C ASN A 337 -17.83 -2.87 -10.88
N GLN A 338 -18.23 -3.62 -11.91
CA GLN A 338 -17.32 -4.19 -12.89
C GLN A 338 -16.51 -3.10 -13.64
N ARG A 339 -17.18 -2.03 -14.09
CA ARG A 339 -16.51 -0.92 -14.79
C ARG A 339 -15.59 -0.14 -13.85
N ALA A 340 -16.04 0.13 -12.62
CA ALA A 340 -15.24 0.82 -11.61
C ALA A 340 -13.96 0.05 -11.27
N ILE A 341 -14.05 -1.27 -11.04
CA ILE A 341 -12.88 -2.13 -10.81
C ILE A 341 -11.95 -2.12 -12.01
N TRP A 342 -12.47 -2.24 -13.24
CA TRP A 342 -11.63 -2.22 -14.43
C TRP A 342 -10.87 -0.89 -14.60
N ILE A 343 -11.55 0.25 -14.39
CA ILE A 343 -10.93 1.58 -14.39
C ILE A 343 -9.84 1.66 -13.33
N VAL A 344 -10.13 1.24 -12.09
CA VAL A 344 -9.19 1.29 -10.97
C VAL A 344 -7.98 0.38 -11.20
N GLN A 345 -8.17 -0.81 -11.75
CA GLN A 345 -7.09 -1.73 -12.08
C GLN A 345 -6.15 -1.14 -13.15
N SER A 346 -6.70 -0.64 -14.25
CA SER A 346 -5.89 -0.04 -15.32
C SER A 346 -5.14 1.20 -14.82
N ALA A 347 -5.82 2.07 -14.07
CA ALA A 347 -5.22 3.25 -13.47
C ALA A 347 -4.14 2.89 -12.42
N SER A 348 -4.28 1.78 -11.69
CA SER A 348 -3.27 1.28 -10.76
C SER A 348 -1.99 0.84 -11.47
N GLY A 349 -2.10 0.26 -12.67
CA GLY A 349 -0.96 -0.02 -13.54
C GLY A 349 -0.23 1.26 -13.97
N CYS A 350 -0.98 2.28 -14.39
CA CYS A 350 -0.44 3.60 -14.73
C CYS A 350 0.24 4.29 -13.54
N LYS A 351 -0.37 4.21 -12.35
CA LYS A 351 0.22 4.66 -11.08
C LYS A 351 1.56 3.97 -10.79
N GLY A 352 1.68 2.68 -11.09
CA GLY A 352 2.94 1.94 -10.96
C GLY A 352 4.06 2.55 -11.79
N VAL A 353 3.79 2.89 -13.06
CA VAL A 353 4.76 3.57 -13.94
C VAL A 353 5.08 4.98 -13.44
N PHE A 354 4.07 5.72 -12.97
CA PHE A 354 4.26 7.05 -12.38
C PHE A 354 5.19 7.00 -11.15
N TRP A 355 4.94 6.09 -10.20
CA TRP A 355 5.80 5.90 -9.03
C TRP A 355 7.22 5.52 -9.42
N LYS A 356 7.39 4.66 -10.43
CA LYS A 356 8.72 4.29 -10.95
C LYS A 356 9.45 5.50 -11.55
N ALA A 357 8.75 6.35 -12.29
CA ALA A 357 9.32 7.58 -12.85
C ALA A 357 9.71 8.58 -11.76
N VAL A 358 8.88 8.75 -10.72
CA VAL A 358 9.23 9.58 -9.56
C VAL A 358 10.43 9.00 -8.80
N ALA A 359 10.48 7.68 -8.59
CA ALA A 359 11.63 7.01 -7.96
C ALA A 359 12.93 7.26 -8.75
N ALA A 360 12.88 7.14 -10.09
CA ALA A 360 14.01 7.45 -10.96
C ALA A 360 14.45 8.92 -10.87
N LEU A 361 13.50 9.87 -10.80
CA LEU A 361 13.83 11.28 -10.61
C LEU A 361 14.47 11.54 -9.23
N ARG A 362 13.95 10.91 -8.18
CA ARG A 362 14.52 10.98 -6.83
C ARG A 362 15.95 10.43 -6.82
N GLU A 363 16.19 9.28 -7.43
CA GLU A 363 17.53 8.71 -7.60
C GLU A 363 18.45 9.69 -8.35
N ALA A 364 17.99 10.24 -9.49
CA ALA A 364 18.76 11.18 -10.28
C ALA A 364 19.25 12.38 -9.45
N LEU A 365 18.38 12.92 -8.62
CA LEU A 365 18.67 14.07 -7.76
C LEU A 365 19.52 13.68 -6.53
N ASN A 366 19.19 12.56 -5.86
CA ASN A 366 19.90 12.06 -4.68
C ASN A 366 21.38 11.79 -4.97
N TYR A 367 21.69 11.19 -6.14
CA TYR A 367 23.05 10.81 -6.52
C TYR A 367 23.75 11.83 -7.42
N GLY A 368 23.12 12.98 -7.69
CA GLY A 368 23.72 14.04 -8.50
C GLY A 368 24.03 13.62 -9.93
N HIS A 369 23.13 12.86 -10.56
CA HIS A 369 23.31 12.41 -11.94
C HIS A 369 23.33 13.59 -12.94
N GLU A 370 23.94 13.34 -14.09
CA GLU A 370 24.06 14.30 -15.19
C GLU A 370 22.71 14.92 -15.62
N PRO A 371 22.68 16.20 -16.08
CA PRO A 371 21.44 16.91 -16.41
C PRO A 371 20.52 16.16 -17.38
N HIS A 372 21.09 15.46 -18.37
CA HIS A 372 20.30 14.69 -19.34
C HIS A 372 19.52 13.53 -18.69
N ALA A 373 20.07 12.92 -17.62
CA ALA A 373 19.40 11.85 -16.90
C ALA A 373 18.25 12.40 -16.05
N VAL A 374 18.43 13.56 -15.42
CA VAL A 374 17.38 14.28 -14.69
C VAL A 374 16.24 14.68 -15.64
N VAL A 375 16.56 15.28 -16.80
CA VAL A 375 15.56 15.70 -17.80
C VAL A 375 14.78 14.50 -18.34
N ARG A 376 15.45 13.35 -18.56
CA ARG A 376 14.77 12.11 -18.98
C ARG A 376 13.79 11.62 -17.90
N ALA A 377 14.22 11.57 -16.64
CA ALA A 377 13.35 11.14 -15.54
C ALA A 377 12.16 12.10 -15.34
N GLN A 378 12.41 13.40 -15.40
CA GLN A 378 11.39 14.46 -15.39
C GLN A 378 10.38 14.27 -16.54
N THR A 379 10.87 14.03 -17.76
CA THR A 379 10.00 13.83 -18.93
C THR A 379 9.09 12.62 -18.73
N ALA A 380 9.62 11.52 -18.18
CA ALA A 380 8.81 10.34 -17.86
C ALA A 380 7.73 10.64 -16.81
N VAL A 381 8.06 11.43 -15.77
CA VAL A 381 7.08 11.89 -14.76
C VAL A 381 5.95 12.69 -15.41
N LEU A 382 6.29 13.71 -16.21
CA LEU A 382 5.30 14.57 -16.87
C LEU A 382 4.42 13.79 -17.86
N GLN A 383 4.98 12.84 -18.61
CA GLN A 383 4.22 11.97 -19.50
C GLN A 383 3.23 11.07 -18.74
N CYS A 384 3.65 10.54 -17.58
CA CYS A 384 2.77 9.74 -16.73
C CYS A 384 1.62 10.56 -16.14
N MET A 385 1.90 11.79 -15.67
CA MET A 385 0.87 12.70 -15.17
C MET A 385 -0.13 13.06 -16.25
N LEU A 386 0.35 13.48 -17.43
CA LEU A 386 -0.52 13.81 -18.57
C LEU A 386 -1.41 12.63 -18.96
N ARG A 387 -0.84 11.42 -19.03
CA ARG A 387 -1.61 10.21 -19.33
C ARG A 387 -2.67 9.93 -18.28
N TYR A 388 -2.34 10.13 -17.01
CA TYR A 388 -3.30 9.93 -15.93
C TYR A 388 -4.47 10.92 -16.04
N ASP A 389 -4.16 12.19 -16.25
CA ASP A 389 -5.15 13.26 -16.34
C ASP A 389 -6.08 13.10 -17.54
N VAL A 390 -5.55 12.70 -18.70
CA VAL A 390 -6.34 12.55 -19.92
C VAL A 390 -7.13 11.24 -19.93
N THR A 391 -6.55 10.14 -19.46
CA THR A 391 -7.18 8.81 -19.59
C THR A 391 -8.03 8.43 -18.39
N TYR A 392 -7.54 8.67 -17.16
CA TYR A 392 -8.12 8.08 -15.96
C TYR A 392 -8.86 9.09 -15.09
N ALA A 393 -8.39 10.33 -14.96
CA ALA A 393 -9.00 11.31 -14.06
C ALA A 393 -10.51 11.56 -14.32
N PRO A 394 -10.99 11.69 -15.58
CA PRO A 394 -12.43 11.87 -15.85
C PRO A 394 -13.26 10.67 -15.40
N LEU A 395 -12.77 9.46 -15.66
CA LEU A 395 -13.43 8.20 -15.32
C LEU A 395 -13.45 7.98 -13.80
N LEU A 396 -12.33 8.23 -13.13
CA LEU A 396 -12.22 8.14 -11.67
C LEU A 396 -13.09 9.20 -10.98
N ALA A 397 -13.27 10.39 -11.56
CA ALA A 397 -14.20 11.39 -11.06
C ALA A 397 -15.67 10.92 -11.19
N ALA A 398 -16.03 10.20 -12.26
CA ALA A 398 -17.34 9.57 -12.36
C ALA A 398 -17.52 8.49 -11.27
N CYS A 399 -16.52 7.63 -11.06
CA CYS A 399 -16.53 6.64 -9.97
C CYS A 399 -16.66 7.29 -8.59
N LYS A 400 -15.95 8.41 -8.33
CA LYS A 400 -16.04 9.17 -7.07
C LYS A 400 -17.47 9.62 -6.77
N ARG A 401 -18.20 10.10 -7.77
CA ARG A 401 -19.60 10.55 -7.62
C ARG A 401 -20.56 9.41 -7.32
N ALA A 402 -20.27 8.21 -7.83
CA ALA A 402 -21.06 7.01 -7.61
C ALA A 402 -20.57 6.15 -6.42
N LEU A 403 -19.53 6.58 -5.70
CA LEU A 403 -18.75 5.71 -4.81
C LEU A 403 -19.61 5.03 -3.72
N LEU A 404 -20.57 5.74 -3.14
CA LEU A 404 -21.45 5.20 -2.10
C LEU A 404 -22.41 4.09 -2.60
N PHE A 405 -22.60 3.99 -3.92
CA PHE A 405 -23.43 2.96 -4.57
C PHE A 405 -22.60 1.76 -5.06
N LEU A 406 -21.28 1.84 -4.96
CA LEU A 406 -20.38 0.76 -5.32
C LEU A 406 -20.20 -0.21 -4.14
N GLU A 407 -19.85 -1.45 -4.44
CA GLU A 407 -19.49 -2.47 -3.47
C GLU A 407 -18.15 -2.15 -2.79
N PHE A 408 -17.93 -2.76 -1.63
CA PHE A 408 -16.74 -2.55 -0.81
C PHE A 408 -15.43 -2.69 -1.61
N GLU A 409 -15.31 -3.70 -2.47
CA GLU A 409 -14.08 -3.90 -3.24
C GLU A 409 -13.80 -2.71 -4.16
N ALA A 410 -14.81 -2.18 -4.85
CA ALA A 410 -14.66 -1.01 -5.70
C ALA A 410 -14.40 0.27 -4.88
N GLN A 411 -15.07 0.43 -3.73
CA GLN A 411 -14.85 1.56 -2.83
C GLN A 411 -13.41 1.58 -2.29
N LEU A 412 -12.94 0.47 -1.73
CA LEU A 412 -11.61 0.35 -1.16
C LEU A 412 -10.54 0.58 -2.21
N ASN A 413 -10.64 -0.07 -3.37
CA ASN A 413 -9.60 0.04 -4.40
C ASN A 413 -9.57 1.42 -5.05
N TRP A 414 -10.72 2.09 -5.21
CA TRP A 414 -10.76 3.48 -5.65
C TRP A 414 -10.05 4.39 -4.63
N TYR A 415 -10.37 4.24 -3.33
CA TYR A 415 -9.73 5.00 -2.24
C TYR A 415 -8.21 4.78 -2.21
N LEU A 416 -7.74 3.53 -2.26
CA LEU A 416 -6.32 3.19 -2.24
C LEU A 416 -5.58 3.78 -3.45
N LEU A 417 -6.16 3.65 -4.65
CA LEU A 417 -5.59 4.24 -5.86
C LEU A 417 -5.49 5.76 -5.75
N ALA A 418 -6.58 6.43 -5.34
CA ALA A 418 -6.63 7.87 -5.22
C ALA A 418 -5.59 8.38 -4.20
N LEU A 419 -5.53 7.76 -3.03
CA LEU A 419 -4.55 8.08 -1.99
C LEU A 419 -3.12 7.89 -2.50
N HIS A 420 -2.81 6.74 -3.11
CA HIS A 420 -1.47 6.42 -3.58
C HIS A 420 -1.01 7.31 -4.75
N TYR A 421 -1.91 7.68 -5.67
CA TYR A 421 -1.58 8.60 -6.75
C TYR A 421 -1.21 9.99 -6.21
N HIS A 422 -2.02 10.53 -5.29
CA HIS A 422 -1.77 11.84 -4.69
C HIS A 422 -0.58 11.84 -3.73
N LEU A 423 -0.32 10.74 -3.01
CA LEU A 423 0.94 10.54 -2.28
C LEU A 423 2.15 10.60 -3.23
N GLY A 424 2.01 10.04 -4.44
CA GLY A 424 2.98 10.19 -5.54
C GLY A 424 3.31 11.64 -5.87
N LEU A 425 2.27 12.47 -6.03
CA LEU A 425 2.42 13.90 -6.27
C LEU A 425 3.06 14.63 -5.09
N LEU A 426 2.63 14.34 -3.85
CA LEU A 426 3.20 14.97 -2.65
C LEU A 426 4.70 14.65 -2.50
N ILE A 427 5.11 13.39 -2.71
CA ILE A 427 6.52 12.99 -2.67
C ILE A 427 7.32 13.62 -3.82
N LEU A 428 6.73 13.75 -5.01
CA LEU A 428 7.35 14.48 -6.12
C LEU A 428 7.65 15.93 -5.70
N TYR A 429 6.65 16.68 -5.23
CA TYR A 429 6.87 18.09 -4.86
C TYR A 429 7.80 18.26 -3.66
N ASP A 430 7.74 17.37 -2.67
CA ASP A 430 8.69 17.39 -1.55
C ASP A 430 10.13 17.10 -2.01
N THR A 431 10.29 16.22 -3.01
CA THR A 431 11.60 16.00 -3.65
C THR A 431 12.07 17.28 -4.34
N LEU A 432 11.22 17.91 -5.16
CA LEU A 432 11.60 19.15 -5.85
C LEU A 432 11.96 20.28 -4.88
N ASP A 433 11.26 20.37 -3.75
CA ASP A 433 11.58 21.31 -2.66
C ASP A 433 12.93 21.02 -2.03
N THR A 434 13.19 19.75 -1.73
CA THR A 434 14.41 19.31 -1.06
C THR A 434 15.66 19.60 -1.90
N PHE A 435 15.53 19.54 -3.22
CA PHE A 435 16.62 19.77 -4.16
C PHE A 435 16.63 21.16 -4.80
N ASP A 436 15.69 22.04 -4.42
CA ASP A 436 15.51 23.36 -5.05
C ASP A 436 15.37 23.28 -6.59
N ARG A 437 14.58 22.29 -7.04
CA ARG A 437 14.36 21.99 -8.46
C ARG A 437 12.90 22.16 -8.89
N ARG A 438 12.22 23.15 -8.32
CA ARG A 438 10.83 23.49 -8.71
C ARG A 438 10.72 23.87 -10.20
N ASP A 439 11.83 24.25 -10.85
CA ASP A 439 11.93 24.49 -12.30
C ASP A 439 11.56 23.27 -13.15
N LEU A 440 11.63 22.05 -12.59
CA LEU A 440 11.35 20.81 -13.30
C LEU A 440 9.85 20.57 -13.56
N VAL A 441 8.95 21.35 -12.97
CA VAL A 441 7.50 21.19 -13.19
C VAL A 441 6.87 22.54 -13.47
N THR A 442 5.95 22.58 -14.44
CA THR A 442 5.20 23.79 -14.75
C THR A 442 4.19 24.09 -13.65
N ASN A 443 4.18 25.33 -13.15
CA ASN A 443 3.23 25.81 -12.13
C ASN A 443 3.16 24.93 -10.86
N PRO A 444 4.31 24.66 -10.20
CA PRO A 444 4.41 23.68 -9.13
C PRO A 444 3.59 24.07 -7.89
N ASP A 445 3.44 25.36 -7.60
CA ASP A 445 2.71 25.83 -6.41
C ASP A 445 1.23 25.48 -6.47
N ASN A 446 0.57 25.78 -7.59
CA ASN A 446 -0.85 25.47 -7.78
C ASN A 446 -1.09 23.97 -7.84
N ALA A 447 -0.20 23.23 -8.51
CA ALA A 447 -0.33 21.79 -8.65
C ALA A 447 -0.10 21.05 -7.31
N GLN A 448 0.87 21.51 -6.50
CA GLN A 448 1.09 21.02 -5.14
C GLN A 448 -0.10 21.34 -4.22
N TRP A 449 -0.63 22.57 -4.29
CA TRP A 449 -1.82 22.96 -3.53
C TRP A 449 -3.02 22.07 -3.87
N SER A 450 -3.26 21.81 -5.17
CA SER A 450 -4.32 20.89 -5.62
C SER A 450 -4.10 19.48 -5.11
N ALA A 451 -2.86 18.96 -5.12
CA ALA A 451 -2.54 17.64 -4.61
C ALA A 451 -2.80 17.55 -3.08
N VAL A 452 -2.47 18.60 -2.33
CA VAL A 452 -2.74 18.69 -0.89
C VAL A 452 -4.24 18.70 -0.60
N GLN A 453 -5.00 19.52 -1.31
CA GLN A 453 -6.46 19.57 -1.15
C GLN A 453 -7.12 18.23 -1.46
N GLU A 454 -6.75 17.60 -2.56
CA GLU A 454 -7.34 16.30 -2.93
C GLU A 454 -6.92 15.19 -1.96
N THR A 455 -5.69 15.21 -1.45
CA THR A 455 -5.24 14.30 -0.37
C THR A 455 -6.11 14.44 0.87
N VAL A 456 -6.36 15.67 1.33
CA VAL A 456 -7.25 15.96 2.48
C VAL A 456 -8.66 15.42 2.21
N ASN A 457 -9.21 15.64 1.01
CA ASN A 457 -10.53 15.14 0.63
C ASN A 457 -10.61 13.61 0.59
N ILE A 458 -9.57 12.94 0.08
CA ILE A 458 -9.50 11.47 0.01
C ILE A 458 -9.42 10.86 1.41
N ILE A 459 -8.61 11.45 2.30
CA ILE A 459 -8.52 10.97 3.69
C ILE A 459 -9.86 11.20 4.40
N LEU A 460 -10.51 12.35 4.20
CA LEU A 460 -11.84 12.63 4.74
C LEU A 460 -12.86 11.59 4.28
N LEU A 461 -12.87 11.28 2.98
CA LEU A 461 -13.70 10.23 2.41
C LEU A 461 -13.39 8.86 3.04
N GLY A 462 -12.11 8.51 3.20
CA GLY A 462 -11.69 7.25 3.83
C GLY A 462 -12.19 7.11 5.28
N VAL A 463 -12.21 8.21 6.04
CA VAL A 463 -12.73 8.30 7.41
C VAL A 463 -14.26 8.19 7.46
N GLN A 464 -14.94 8.81 6.50
CA GLN A 464 -16.41 8.93 6.44
C GLN A 464 -17.09 7.70 5.83
N CYS A 465 -16.49 7.06 4.85
CA CYS A 465 -17.05 5.91 4.17
C CYS A 465 -17.06 4.71 5.13
N LYS A 466 -18.25 4.31 5.57
CA LYS A 466 -18.48 3.22 6.51
C LYS A 466 -18.89 1.95 5.77
N ILE A 467 -18.28 0.84 6.15
CA ILE A 467 -18.53 -0.50 5.60
C ILE A 467 -18.73 -1.49 6.74
N SER A 468 -19.51 -2.54 6.48
CA SER A 468 -19.72 -3.59 7.46
C SER A 468 -18.47 -4.48 7.61
N LEU A 469 -18.13 -4.86 8.84
CA LEU A 469 -17.10 -5.84 9.14
C LEU A 469 -17.39 -7.19 8.46
N GLN A 470 -18.67 -7.57 8.32
CA GLN A 470 -19.07 -8.78 7.58
C GLN A 470 -18.73 -8.69 6.10
N THR A 471 -18.75 -7.48 5.51
CA THR A 471 -18.33 -7.29 4.12
C THR A 471 -16.82 -7.41 3.96
N VAL A 472 -16.04 -7.04 4.98
CA VAL A 472 -14.57 -7.12 4.96
C VAL A 472 -14.07 -8.52 5.26
N PHE A 473 -14.61 -9.13 6.31
CA PHE A 473 -14.13 -10.36 6.92
C PHE A 473 -15.09 -11.54 6.69
N GLY A 474 -16.23 -11.37 6.01
CA GLY A 474 -17.22 -12.44 5.87
C GLY A 474 -18.00 -12.72 7.16
N SER A 475 -18.94 -13.65 7.08
CA SER A 475 -19.84 -14.02 8.18
C SER A 475 -19.16 -14.97 9.17
N THR A 476 -18.47 -14.45 10.19
CA THR A 476 -17.79 -15.30 11.19
C THR A 476 -18.47 -15.39 12.57
N SER A 477 -19.51 -14.60 12.90
CA SER A 477 -20.42 -14.80 14.07
C SER A 477 -21.35 -13.58 14.27
N ALA A 478 -22.32 -13.72 15.18
CA ALA A 478 -23.45 -12.81 15.44
C ALA A 478 -23.12 -11.30 15.47
N PRO A 479 -24.06 -10.43 15.03
CA PRO A 479 -23.84 -9.00 14.88
C PRO A 479 -23.42 -8.35 16.21
N LEU A 480 -22.25 -7.72 16.20
CA LEU A 480 -21.75 -6.92 17.32
C LEU A 480 -22.38 -5.52 17.24
N ARG A 481 -22.46 -4.83 18.37
CA ARG A 481 -23.15 -3.53 18.50
C ARG A 481 -22.52 -2.37 17.71
N ASP A 482 -21.41 -2.58 17.01
CA ASP A 482 -20.71 -1.58 16.19
C ASP A 482 -20.04 -2.24 14.97
N ASP A 483 -20.86 -2.84 14.11
CA ASP A 483 -20.42 -3.63 12.94
C ASP A 483 -19.82 -2.79 11.79
N MET A 484 -19.73 -1.47 11.93
CA MET A 484 -19.30 -0.58 10.85
C MET A 484 -17.90 -0.01 11.08
N VAL A 485 -17.00 -0.20 10.12
CA VAL A 485 -15.65 0.36 10.12
C VAL A 485 -15.44 1.32 8.95
N SER A 486 -14.43 2.18 9.04
CA SER A 486 -14.07 3.08 7.94
C SER A 486 -13.20 2.35 6.90
N LEU A 487 -13.17 2.84 5.65
CA LEU A 487 -12.18 2.37 4.65
C LEU A 487 -10.74 2.56 5.17
N LEU A 488 -10.49 3.67 5.86
CA LEU A 488 -9.17 4.00 6.41
C LEU A 488 -8.72 3.01 7.51
N SER A 489 -9.67 2.43 8.27
CA SER A 489 -9.38 1.42 9.30
C SER A 489 -8.92 0.08 8.73
N VAL A 490 -9.29 -0.22 7.48
CA VAL A 490 -8.90 -1.44 6.74
C VAL A 490 -7.87 -1.16 5.66
N ASP A 491 -7.18 -0.02 5.72
CA ASP A 491 -6.10 0.32 4.80
C ASP A 491 -4.90 -0.62 5.02
N PRO A 492 -4.41 -1.37 4.01
CA PRO A 492 -3.27 -2.28 4.15
C PRO A 492 -1.93 -1.56 4.31
N TYR A 493 -1.86 -0.27 4.01
CA TYR A 493 -0.67 0.58 4.04
C TYR A 493 -0.90 1.82 4.93
N PRO A 494 -1.17 1.67 6.23
CA PRO A 494 -1.51 2.80 7.11
C PRO A 494 -0.40 3.85 7.22
N HIS A 495 0.85 3.47 6.93
CA HIS A 495 1.99 4.39 6.86
C HIS A 495 1.89 5.36 5.67
N HIS A 496 1.27 4.98 4.55
CA HIS A 496 1.03 5.89 3.42
C HIS A 496 0.10 7.05 3.83
N VAL A 497 -0.94 6.78 4.62
CA VAL A 497 -1.82 7.81 5.20
C VAL A 497 -1.03 8.75 6.11
N ALA A 498 -0.22 8.20 7.01
CA ALA A 498 0.61 9.00 7.92
C ALA A 498 1.62 9.89 7.18
N THR A 499 2.29 9.34 6.16
CA THR A 499 3.21 10.10 5.30
C THR A 499 2.49 11.20 4.55
N ALA A 500 1.32 10.92 3.97
CA ALA A 500 0.51 11.92 3.28
C ALA A 500 0.12 13.08 4.23
N LEU A 501 -0.34 12.77 5.44
CA LEU A 501 -0.65 13.79 6.46
C LEU A 501 0.57 14.59 6.91
N SER A 502 1.75 13.95 7.02
CA SER A 502 2.99 14.67 7.31
C SER A 502 3.33 15.66 6.20
N LEU A 503 3.30 15.24 4.94
CA LEU A 503 3.60 16.09 3.79
C LEU A 503 2.60 17.25 3.65
N VAL A 504 1.31 17.00 3.90
CA VAL A 504 0.29 18.05 3.99
C VAL A 504 0.62 19.05 5.10
N SER A 505 1.00 18.56 6.28
CA SER A 505 1.34 19.42 7.43
C SER A 505 2.60 20.25 7.17
N ASP A 506 3.61 19.65 6.53
CA ASP A 506 4.84 20.33 6.14
C ASP A 506 4.57 21.43 5.11
N PHE A 507 3.72 21.15 4.12
CA PHE A 507 3.28 22.14 3.15
C PHE A 507 2.54 23.32 3.81
N LEU A 508 1.57 23.03 4.68
CA LEU A 508 0.83 24.08 5.41
C LEU A 508 1.75 24.91 6.31
N LYS A 509 2.76 24.28 6.92
CA LYS A 509 3.77 24.96 7.73
C LYS A 509 4.62 25.91 6.89
N LYS A 510 5.10 25.47 5.73
CA LYS A 510 5.82 26.34 4.78
C LYS A 510 4.94 27.51 4.31
N GLY A 511 3.70 27.23 3.90
CA GLY A 511 2.72 28.23 3.42
C GLY A 511 2.17 29.17 4.51
N SER A 512 2.36 28.87 5.80
CA SER A 512 2.00 29.78 6.88
C SER A 512 2.84 31.07 6.87
N SER A 513 4.04 31.03 6.28
CA SER A 513 4.85 32.22 6.03
C SER A 513 4.22 33.14 4.99
N GLU A 514 3.49 32.59 4.01
CA GLU A 514 2.87 33.29 2.88
C GLU A 514 1.36 32.95 2.77
N THR A 515 0.50 33.80 3.34
CA THR A 515 -0.94 33.88 2.99
C THR A 515 -1.78 32.59 3.04
N CYS A 516 -1.72 31.76 4.09
CA CYS A 516 -2.80 30.79 4.31
C CYS A 516 -4.08 31.53 4.77
N LYS A 517 -5.13 31.51 3.93
CA LYS A 517 -6.25 32.50 3.97
C LYS A 517 -7.43 32.16 4.90
N SER A 518 -7.48 30.98 5.56
CA SER A 518 -8.61 30.63 6.44
C SER A 518 -8.18 29.79 7.65
N SER A 519 -8.29 30.37 8.85
CA SER A 519 -8.10 29.69 10.15
C SER A 519 -9.09 28.54 10.34
N GLU A 520 -10.28 28.61 9.74
CA GLU A 520 -11.28 27.55 9.84
C GLU A 520 -10.89 26.30 9.04
N ALA A 521 -10.33 26.46 7.85
CA ALA A 521 -9.86 25.34 7.05
C ALA A 521 -8.74 24.57 7.77
N LEU A 522 -7.84 25.27 8.47
CA LEU A 522 -6.77 24.63 9.24
C LEU A 522 -7.32 23.83 10.43
N LYS A 523 -8.31 24.37 11.15
CA LYS A 523 -9.01 23.63 12.22
C LYS A 523 -9.64 22.35 11.70
N GLN A 524 -10.25 22.40 10.50
CA GLN A 524 -10.83 21.22 9.85
C GLN A 524 -9.77 20.19 9.47
N VAL A 525 -8.64 20.60 8.89
CA VAL A 525 -7.52 19.70 8.57
C VAL A 525 -6.95 19.05 9.84
N ARG A 526 -6.78 19.81 10.92
CA ARG A 526 -6.33 19.27 12.21
C ARG A 526 -7.32 18.24 12.77
N LYS A 527 -8.61 18.57 12.78
CA LYS A 527 -9.67 17.65 13.22
C LYS A 527 -9.64 16.37 12.39
N LEU A 528 -9.51 16.48 11.07
CA LEU A 528 -9.40 15.34 10.17
C LEU A 528 -8.16 14.50 10.50
N ALA A 529 -6.99 15.12 10.66
CA ALA A 529 -5.76 14.40 10.99
C ALA A 529 -5.90 13.61 12.30
N THR A 530 -6.50 14.21 13.34
CA THR A 530 -6.80 13.50 14.59
C THR A 530 -7.73 12.31 14.35
N MET A 531 -8.85 12.51 13.64
CA MET A 531 -9.81 11.45 13.33
C MET A 531 -9.17 10.31 12.52
N ALA A 532 -8.31 10.63 11.55
CA ALA A 532 -7.58 9.66 10.76
C ALA A 532 -6.63 8.83 11.64
N PHE A 533 -5.80 9.48 12.46
CA PHE A 533 -4.88 8.78 13.35
C PHE A 533 -5.59 7.94 14.42
N ASP A 534 -6.80 8.29 14.84
CA ASP A 534 -7.62 7.48 15.75
C ASP A 534 -8.15 6.20 15.09
N GLN A 535 -8.33 6.21 13.77
CA GLN A 535 -8.86 5.08 13.00
C GLN A 535 -7.78 4.19 12.41
N LEU A 536 -6.54 4.68 12.28
CA LEU A 536 -5.39 3.88 11.88
C LEU A 536 -5.00 2.85 12.97
N PRO A 537 -4.32 1.75 12.61
CA PRO A 537 -3.81 0.78 13.58
C PRO A 537 -2.85 1.40 14.60
N GLN A 538 -3.07 1.15 15.90
CA GLN A 538 -2.37 1.84 17.00
C GLN A 538 -1.05 1.21 17.43
N CYS A 539 -0.79 -0.06 17.08
CA CYS A 539 0.39 -0.80 17.55
C CYS A 539 1.64 -0.60 16.66
N SER A 540 1.88 0.62 16.21
CA SER A 540 3.03 1.00 15.39
C SER A 540 3.72 2.23 15.98
N ALA A 541 5.01 2.10 16.30
CA ALA A 541 5.81 3.19 16.84
C ALA A 541 5.90 4.37 15.86
N SER A 542 6.05 4.09 14.56
CA SER A 542 6.14 5.12 13.53
C SER A 542 4.82 5.89 13.35
N LEU A 543 3.67 5.23 13.48
CA LEU A 543 2.37 5.89 13.44
C LEU A 543 2.13 6.76 14.69
N GLN A 544 2.52 6.28 15.88
CA GLN A 544 2.44 7.07 17.12
C GLN A 544 3.33 8.31 17.05
N ALA A 545 4.56 8.18 16.56
CA ALA A 545 5.46 9.31 16.37
C ALA A 545 4.91 10.30 15.32
N SER A 546 4.39 9.79 14.19
CA SER A 546 3.78 10.61 13.14
C SER A 546 2.57 11.39 13.66
N ARG A 547 1.73 10.76 14.49
CA ARG A 547 0.58 11.41 15.13
C ARG A 547 1.01 12.62 15.95
N VAL A 548 2.04 12.47 16.80
CA VAL A 548 2.57 13.56 17.64
C VAL A 548 3.19 14.65 16.77
N SER A 549 4.01 14.28 15.78
CA SER A 549 4.68 15.20 14.87
C SER A 549 3.69 16.05 14.05
N VAL A 550 2.69 15.41 13.44
CA VAL A 550 1.64 16.07 12.66
C VAL A 550 0.81 16.99 13.55
N ALA A 551 0.39 16.53 14.74
CA ALA A 551 -0.36 17.36 15.67
C ALA A 551 0.42 18.62 16.05
N ALA A 552 1.70 18.48 16.43
CA ALA A 552 2.56 19.61 16.76
C ALA A 552 2.73 20.59 15.60
N LYS A 553 2.99 20.10 14.37
CA LYS A 553 3.11 20.94 13.17
C LYS A 553 1.84 21.74 12.91
N LEU A 554 0.67 21.11 13.02
CA LEU A 554 -0.61 21.78 12.76
C LEU A 554 -0.97 22.79 13.86
N ASP A 555 -0.65 22.48 15.13
CA ASP A 555 -0.85 23.41 16.24
C ASP A 555 0.05 24.65 16.14
N GLU A 556 1.32 24.49 15.73
CA GLU A 556 2.23 25.62 15.45
C GLU A 556 1.65 26.54 14.38
N VAL A 557 1.15 25.98 13.27
CA VAL A 557 0.55 26.76 12.18
C VAL A 557 -0.69 27.51 12.64
N GLN A 558 -1.52 26.87 13.48
CA GLN A 558 -2.73 27.48 14.02
C GLN A 558 -2.40 28.67 14.93
N GLN A 559 -1.43 28.52 15.82
CA GLN A 559 -0.99 29.60 16.72
C GLN A 559 -0.42 30.81 15.94
N LEU A 560 0.34 30.54 14.88
CA LEU A 560 0.86 31.59 14.00
C LEU A 560 -0.25 32.35 13.24
N GLN A 561 -1.33 31.66 12.86
CA GLN A 561 -2.49 32.32 12.24
C GLN A 561 -3.31 33.13 13.24
N ASP A 562 -3.60 32.57 14.41
CA ASP A 562 -4.44 33.24 15.41
C ASP A 562 -3.76 34.50 15.98
N SER A 563 -2.43 34.49 16.14
CA SER A 563 -1.65 35.67 16.53
C SER A 563 -1.70 36.78 15.47
N ARG A 564 -1.58 36.46 14.18
CA ARG A 564 -1.70 37.44 13.08
C ARG A 564 -3.09 38.08 13.01
N ILE A 565 -4.15 37.30 13.25
CA ILE A 565 -5.53 37.83 13.30
C ILE A 565 -5.67 38.82 14.46
N ALA A 566 -5.14 38.46 15.64
CA ALA A 566 -5.16 39.33 16.82
C ALA A 566 -4.38 40.64 16.61
N ASP A 567 -3.23 40.60 15.95
CA ASP A 567 -2.42 41.80 15.63
C ASP A 567 -3.09 42.71 14.59
N ASN A 568 -3.75 42.14 13.59
CA ASN A 568 -4.52 42.91 12.60
C ASN A 568 -5.73 43.60 13.24
N CYS A 569 -6.41 42.95 14.19
CA CYS A 569 -7.50 43.57 14.95
C CYS A 569 -7.03 44.71 15.87
N ARG A 570 -5.78 44.66 16.38
CA ARG A 570 -5.19 45.74 17.19
C ARG A 570 -4.70 46.94 16.37
N LYS A 571 -4.46 46.78 15.07
CA LYS A 571 -3.91 47.84 14.18
C LYS A 571 -4.95 48.68 13.44
N LEU A 572 -6.26 48.47 13.63
CA LEU A 572 -7.26 49.43 13.17
C LEU A 572 -7.34 50.61 14.15
N PRO A 573 -7.01 51.87 13.76
CA PRO A 573 -7.24 53.01 14.62
C PRO A 573 -8.74 53.33 14.64
N SER A 574 -9.28 53.41 15.86
CA SER A 574 -10.50 54.14 16.16
C SER A 574 -10.44 55.55 15.57
N LYS A 575 -11.13 55.79 14.45
CA LYS A 575 -11.58 57.15 14.14
C LYS A 575 -12.77 57.42 15.05
N SER A 576 -12.44 58.07 16.15
CA SER A 576 -13.35 58.62 17.14
C SER A 576 -14.26 59.68 16.55
N LEU A 577 -15.50 59.66 17.04
CA LEU A 577 -16.43 60.78 17.16
C LEU A 577 -15.74 62.15 17.17
N HIS A 578 -16.20 63.04 16.29
CA HIS A 578 -16.37 64.44 16.62
C HIS A 578 -17.79 64.89 16.25
N GLN A 579 -18.48 65.46 17.23
CA GLN A 579 -19.80 66.09 17.15
C GLN A 579 -19.68 67.61 16.96
N HIS A 580 -20.57 68.12 16.09
CA HIS A 580 -21.24 69.44 16.00
C HIS A 580 -20.47 70.74 15.62
N PRO A 581 -21.16 71.82 15.12
CA PRO A 581 -22.55 71.99 14.64
C PRO A 581 -22.66 72.60 13.20
N GLY A 582 -23.89 72.73 12.68
CA GLY A 582 -24.17 72.89 11.24
C GLY A 582 -24.30 74.31 10.69
N VAL A 583 -24.43 74.37 9.35
CA VAL A 583 -25.12 75.39 8.56
C VAL A 583 -25.65 74.72 7.27
N GLU A 584 -26.86 75.10 6.90
CA GLU A 584 -27.68 74.66 5.77
C GLU A 584 -27.02 74.90 4.39
N CYS A 585 -27.32 74.06 3.40
CA CYS A 585 -28.28 74.40 2.32
C CYS A 585 -28.11 73.51 1.07
N GLY A 586 -29.18 72.79 0.71
CA GLY A 586 -29.64 72.60 -0.67
C GLY A 586 -29.06 71.44 -1.51
N GLY A 587 -29.94 70.56 -2.01
CA GLY A 587 -29.74 69.92 -3.32
C GLY A 587 -30.03 68.43 -3.46
N THR A 588 -31.30 68.03 -3.31
CA THR A 588 -32.06 67.09 -4.18
C THR A 588 -31.46 65.79 -4.75
N HIS A 589 -32.20 64.71 -4.48
CA HIS A 589 -32.45 63.49 -5.28
C HIS A 589 -31.24 62.54 -5.54
N GLU A 590 -31.32 61.22 -5.41
CA GLU A 590 -32.46 60.31 -5.41
C GLU A 590 -32.10 58.95 -4.75
N SER A 591 -33.14 58.30 -4.25
CA SER A 591 -33.17 57.06 -3.47
C SER A 591 -32.97 55.80 -4.32
N ARG A 592 -32.47 54.72 -3.70
CA ARG A 592 -33.07 53.35 -3.63
C ARG A 592 -31.98 52.27 -3.52
N ARG A 593 -31.64 51.78 -2.32
CA ARG A 593 -32.21 50.63 -1.56
C ARG A 593 -32.18 49.27 -2.28
N GLU A 594 -31.44 48.35 -1.62
CA GLU A 594 -31.65 46.89 -1.49
C GLU A 594 -31.47 46.05 -2.78
N GLY A 595 -30.89 44.85 -2.77
CA GLY A 595 -30.49 43.94 -1.71
C GLY A 595 -29.78 42.71 -2.29
N PHE A 596 -29.43 41.79 -1.39
CA PHE A 596 -28.82 40.48 -1.57
C PHE A 596 -29.37 39.65 -2.75
N GLU A 597 -28.51 38.91 -3.46
CA GLU A 597 -28.45 37.43 -3.42
C GLU A 597 -27.41 36.85 -4.42
N THR A 598 -26.65 35.89 -3.90
CA THR A 598 -26.13 34.64 -4.49
C THR A 598 -26.24 34.43 -6.00
N ILE A 599 -25.14 34.01 -6.66
CA ILE A 599 -25.13 32.89 -7.62
C ILE A 599 -23.70 32.37 -7.85
N ASP A 600 -23.66 31.05 -7.80
CA ASP A 600 -22.62 30.07 -8.08
C ASP A 600 -22.17 30.08 -9.57
N ARG A 601 -21.09 29.34 -9.88
CA ARG A 601 -20.52 29.01 -11.22
C ARG A 601 -19.41 29.92 -11.77
N LEU A 602 -18.17 29.41 -11.70
CA LEU A 602 -17.14 29.70 -12.70
C LEU A 602 -16.88 28.44 -13.54
N SER A 603 -17.42 28.49 -14.76
CA SER A 603 -17.21 27.53 -15.84
C SER A 603 -15.78 27.60 -16.35
N THR A 604 -15.22 26.42 -16.59
CA THR A 604 -14.10 26.14 -17.50
C THR A 604 -14.30 26.82 -18.84
N GLY A 605 -13.28 27.57 -19.30
CA GLY A 605 -13.20 28.11 -20.65
C GLY A 605 -12.51 27.12 -21.58
N THR A 606 -13.28 26.51 -22.48
CA THR A 606 -12.79 25.77 -23.64
C THR A 606 -12.80 26.72 -24.84
N VAL A 607 -11.63 26.92 -25.46
CA VAL A 607 -11.50 27.70 -26.70
C VAL A 607 -11.87 26.80 -27.88
N HIS A 608 -12.93 27.17 -28.59
CA HIS A 608 -13.32 26.59 -29.87
C HIS A 608 -12.40 27.07 -31.00
N HIS A 609 -11.94 26.13 -31.83
CA HIS A 609 -11.67 26.38 -33.24
C HIS A 609 -12.54 25.47 -34.10
N THR A 610 -13.56 26.06 -34.72
CA THR A 610 -14.18 25.65 -35.99
C THR A 610 -13.18 25.86 -37.13
N ALA A 611 -13.22 25.23 -38.30
CA ALA A 611 -13.96 24.12 -38.91
C ALA A 611 -13.18 23.78 -40.20
N GLU A 612 -13.35 22.57 -40.75
CA GLU A 612 -13.75 22.39 -42.16
C GLU A 612 -13.94 20.92 -42.51
N ASN A 613 -15.07 20.67 -43.18
CA ASN A 613 -15.59 19.38 -43.61
C ASN A 613 -14.92 18.90 -44.90
N ILE A 614 -14.63 17.61 -45.00
CA ILE A 614 -14.68 16.88 -46.28
C ILE A 614 -15.42 15.56 -46.06
N THR A 615 -16.52 15.40 -46.80
CA THR A 615 -17.37 14.22 -46.90
C THR A 615 -16.73 13.14 -47.77
N SER A 616 -16.75 11.89 -47.32
CA SER A 616 -16.85 10.74 -48.23
C SER A 616 -17.52 9.54 -47.55
N SER A 617 -18.71 9.23 -48.06
CA SER A 617 -19.47 8.01 -47.89
C SER A 617 -18.71 6.78 -48.38
N GLY A 618 -18.78 5.67 -47.64
CA GLY A 618 -18.33 4.34 -48.08
C GLY A 618 -18.90 3.25 -47.18
N GLU A 619 -19.57 2.29 -47.79
CA GLU A 619 -20.53 1.34 -47.21
C GLU A 619 -19.95 0.24 -46.32
N SER A 620 -20.70 -0.05 -45.24
CA SER A 620 -21.07 -1.35 -44.69
C SER A 620 -20.31 -2.62 -45.14
N GLN A 621 -19.62 -3.26 -44.18
CA GLN A 621 -19.65 -4.73 -44.07
C GLN A 621 -19.83 -5.16 -42.60
N ARG A 622 -20.98 -5.82 -42.38
CA ARG A 622 -21.34 -6.57 -41.17
C ARG A 622 -20.44 -7.79 -41.02
N THR A 623 -19.90 -8.00 -39.82
CA THR A 623 -19.53 -9.34 -39.33
C THR A 623 -19.98 -9.50 -37.88
N THR A 624 -21.10 -10.21 -37.75
CA THR A 624 -21.42 -11.24 -36.75
C THR A 624 -21.01 -11.00 -35.28
N SER A 625 -22.05 -10.66 -34.51
CA SER A 625 -22.26 -10.87 -33.08
C SER A 625 -21.70 -12.18 -32.52
N GLY A 626 -20.84 -12.07 -31.51
CA GLY A 626 -20.51 -13.15 -30.58
C GLY A 626 -21.09 -12.83 -29.20
N SER A 627 -21.90 -13.75 -28.69
CA SER A 627 -22.57 -13.74 -27.38
C SER A 627 -21.62 -13.34 -26.24
N VAL A 628 -22.04 -12.36 -25.44
CA VAL A 628 -21.45 -12.11 -24.11
C VAL A 628 -22.13 -13.10 -23.17
N ASP A 629 -21.47 -14.22 -22.92
CA ASP A 629 -21.97 -15.20 -21.96
C ASP A 629 -21.86 -14.61 -20.55
N TYR A 630 -23.05 -14.38 -19.99
CA TYR A 630 -23.36 -14.03 -18.63
C TYR A 630 -22.90 -15.16 -17.69
N TRP A 631 -21.90 -14.90 -16.85
CA TRP A 631 -21.47 -15.83 -15.81
C TRP A 631 -21.61 -15.18 -14.44
N ASP A 632 -22.32 -15.91 -13.58
CA ASP A 632 -22.69 -15.57 -12.21
C ASP A 632 -21.51 -15.87 -11.27
N TRP A 633 -21.07 -14.89 -10.49
CA TRP A 633 -19.77 -14.91 -9.79
C TRP A 633 -19.83 -15.39 -8.33
N THR A 634 -20.95 -15.97 -7.88
CA THR A 634 -21.12 -16.37 -6.46
C THR A 634 -21.02 -17.87 -6.16
N SER A 635 -20.74 -18.74 -7.15
CA SER A 635 -20.62 -20.18 -6.88
C SER A 635 -19.42 -20.82 -7.58
N SER A 636 -18.37 -21.07 -6.81
CA SER A 636 -17.49 -22.21 -7.05
C SER A 636 -17.25 -22.91 -5.72
N GLU A 637 -18.18 -23.79 -5.37
CA GLU A 637 -17.91 -24.92 -4.49
C GLU A 637 -16.92 -25.82 -5.24
N ASP A 638 -15.69 -25.90 -4.76
CA ASP A 638 -14.80 -27.07 -4.83
C ASP A 638 -13.42 -26.67 -4.30
N SER A 639 -13.33 -26.72 -2.96
CA SER A 639 -12.10 -26.56 -2.19
C SER A 639 -11.46 -27.93 -1.96
N PRO A 640 -10.17 -28.16 -2.24
CA PRO A 640 -9.46 -29.33 -1.73
C PRO A 640 -8.96 -29.13 -0.28
N LEU A 641 -9.54 -28.20 0.46
CA LEU A 641 -9.34 -28.04 1.91
C LEU A 641 -10.72 -27.91 2.58
N SER A 642 -11.42 -29.03 2.70
CA SER A 642 -12.57 -29.13 3.61
C SER A 642 -12.05 -29.15 5.04
N PHE A 643 -12.37 -28.09 5.79
CA PHE A 643 -12.36 -28.13 7.25
C PHE A 643 -13.80 -27.90 7.71
N GLU A 644 -14.46 -28.97 8.10
CA GLU A 644 -15.71 -28.88 8.87
C GLU A 644 -15.37 -28.24 10.22
N MET A 645 -15.97 -27.07 10.48
CA MET A 645 -15.99 -26.48 11.81
C MET A 645 -17.14 -27.10 12.62
N PRO A 646 -16.92 -27.60 13.85
CA PRO A 646 -18.03 -27.87 14.75
C PRO A 646 -18.63 -26.54 15.16
N GLY A 647 -19.90 -26.32 14.83
CA GLY A 647 -20.70 -25.28 15.45
C GLY A 647 -20.96 -25.67 16.89
N ASP A 648 -20.55 -24.83 17.83
CA ASP A 648 -21.22 -24.67 19.12
C ASP A 648 -20.81 -23.34 19.77
N ASP A 649 -21.81 -22.47 19.89
CA ASP A 649 -21.84 -21.26 20.69
C ASP A 649 -21.78 -21.60 22.18
N MET A 650 -20.72 -21.18 22.88
CA MET A 650 -20.70 -20.86 24.31
C MET A 650 -19.24 -20.71 24.74
N PHE A 651 -18.67 -19.50 24.71
CA PHE A 651 -17.33 -19.34 25.31
C PHE A 651 -17.04 -17.96 25.92
N LEU A 652 -17.76 -16.92 25.52
CA LEU A 652 -17.47 -15.55 25.99
C LEU A 652 -18.27 -15.11 27.22
N ALA A 653 -19.23 -15.91 27.70
CA ALA A 653 -20.08 -15.55 28.85
C ALA A 653 -19.57 -16.10 30.21
N ASP A 654 -18.79 -17.19 30.25
CA ASP A 654 -18.55 -17.95 31.49
C ASP A 654 -17.27 -17.63 32.26
N HIS A 655 -16.47 -16.65 31.82
CA HIS A 655 -15.09 -16.53 32.32
C HIS A 655 -14.71 -15.18 32.97
N GLY A 656 -15.67 -14.56 33.65
CA GLY A 656 -15.37 -13.74 34.83
C GLY A 656 -14.61 -12.43 34.61
N LEU A 657 -14.89 -11.69 33.53
CA LEU A 657 -14.29 -10.38 33.25
C LEU A 657 -15.13 -9.18 33.75
N PHE A 658 -15.94 -9.36 34.79
CA PHE A 658 -16.72 -8.28 35.40
C PHE A 658 -16.23 -7.97 36.83
N GLU A 659 -15.88 -6.72 37.11
CA GLU A 659 -15.99 -6.18 38.47
C GLU A 659 -17.49 -5.99 38.77
N VAL A 660 -18.07 -6.94 39.51
CA VAL A 660 -19.42 -6.80 40.05
C VAL A 660 -19.37 -5.76 41.18
N SER A 661 -19.81 -4.54 40.89
CA SER A 661 -20.15 -3.58 41.94
C SER A 661 -21.38 -4.08 42.70
N ARG A 662 -21.16 -4.82 43.81
CA ARG A 662 -22.24 -5.28 44.71
C ARG A 662 -22.95 -4.08 45.34
N ARG A 663 -24.22 -3.88 45.02
CA ARG A 663 -25.16 -3.14 45.88
C ARG A 663 -25.77 -4.10 46.91
N PRO A 664 -26.06 -3.64 48.14
CA PRO A 664 -26.61 -4.50 49.18
C PRO A 664 -28.08 -4.84 48.89
N SER A 665 -28.41 -6.09 49.16
CA SER A 665 -29.72 -6.71 49.02
C SER A 665 -30.73 -6.14 50.01
N CYS A 666 -31.89 -5.70 49.51
CA CYS A 666 -33.12 -5.63 50.29
C CYS A 666 -33.78 -7.01 50.25
N ASN A 667 -33.91 -7.65 51.42
CA ASN A 667 -34.77 -8.81 51.61
C ASN A 667 -36.22 -8.36 51.79
N LEU A 668 -37.15 -9.07 51.15
CA LEU A 668 -38.56 -9.10 51.51
C LEU A 668 -38.90 -10.55 51.86
N PHE A 669 -39.21 -10.74 53.14
CA PHE A 669 -39.73 -11.93 53.86
C PHE A 669 -38.97 -13.26 53.75
#